data_AF-A0A3B1D2S9-F1
#
_entry.id   AF-A0A3B1D2S9-F1
#
_cell.length_a   1.000
_cell.length_b   1.000
_cell.length_c   1.000
_cell.angle_alpha   90.00
_cell.angle_beta   90.00
_cell.angle_gamma   90.00
#
_symmetry.space_group_name_H-M   'P 1'
#
loop_
_entity.id
_entity.type
_entity.pdbx_description
1 polymer ?
#
loop_
_entity_poly.entity_id
_entity_poly.type
_entity_poly.pdbx_seq_one_letter_code
_entity_poly.pdbx_strand_id
1 'polypeptide(L)'
;MAKKNAVRQWQFWIDRGGTFTDLIARRPDGALKSHKLLSENPEHYADAAIQGIRTLMSLSPDEPIPSEKIEVVRMGTTVATNALLERKGEALLLAITAGFRDVLRIGDQSRPKLFAREIILPEMLYKAVIEIDERITLSGKILKPLDQNITKTRLQTVFDTGIRAIAIVCLHGYQYPAHEQQVAGIARDIGFTQISTSHDTTPLIKLVGRGDITVVDAYLSPILNRYVAQVSKALGGAKVLFMQSNGGLAGARHFRGKNAILSGPAGGLVGAVCASQDAGFTKMISFDMGGTSTDVAHFSGEYERTLDSKVAGVRVRAPMMDIHTVAAGGGSICHFDGSRLRVGPASAGADPGPASYRRGGPLTVTDCQVMLGRLQPQFFPHIFGPNQNQPLDTDIVQKRFSKLAQKISTENKGPISPQAVAEGFLKIAVENMANAIKKISVQKGHDVTRYMLCAFGGAGGQHATQVADRLGIQKILIPPFSSLLSAFGIGRANQVLLHEHAIEAKLNDAIIPKINQCADRLKKEGIATLIAQGILEKQIETRCKVLLKVSGTAGVHAVDLDTRSKMQDAFEERYQQRFGFLLLKKQLQVESISVEIIGKNELENKSAPPEKNSDEKNSDTHKTPGTHQTKTKHRPQTHRTITFDGQHKQTPIYTRDSLCINRPINGPAIIIDTFSTLVLEEGWQAVLKHNEGFILTRITPLQQKSDIGSACDPIMLEVFNNLFMSIAEQMGLSLQNTATSVNIKERLDFSCALFNQQGDLIANAPHIPVHLGSMSESVRAVIQKYRGKIQPGDVYMTNDPYDGGTHLPDITVITPVFFEKMLLFFVGSRGHHADIGGISPGSMPANSTTVTEEGVLFSTMRLVSKGAFQESTIRTLLSTAPYPARNIDQNIADLKAQLAANHQGLTALQNMCDQYGISTIQAYMQHVQDTAETAVRRVISHLKDGHFIYAMDNGSQITVRLKIDKKKGRVRIDF
;
A
#
# COMPACT_ATOMS: atom_id res chain seq x y z
N MET A 1 -33.06 -43.73 16.40
CA MET A 1 -31.84 -43.70 15.57
C MET A 1 -30.89 -42.67 16.13
N ALA A 2 -29.79 -43.13 16.74
CA ALA A 2 -28.79 -42.29 17.39
C ALA A 2 -28.07 -41.41 16.35
N LYS A 3 -27.99 -40.10 16.61
CA LYS A 3 -27.04 -39.22 15.94
C LYS A 3 -25.64 -39.77 16.23
N LYS A 4 -24.97 -40.33 15.22
CA LYS A 4 -23.54 -40.64 15.29
C LYS A 4 -22.83 -39.34 15.73
N ASN A 5 -22.28 -39.32 16.95
CA ASN A 5 -21.29 -38.34 17.35
C ASN A 5 -20.11 -38.48 16.40
N ALA A 6 -20.04 -37.63 15.37
CA ALA A 6 -18.88 -37.58 14.49
C ALA A 6 -17.66 -37.25 15.36
N VAL A 7 -16.67 -38.15 15.38
CA VAL A 7 -15.37 -37.86 15.98
C VAL A 7 -14.82 -36.67 15.21
N ARG A 8 -14.80 -35.49 15.84
CA ARG A 8 -14.23 -34.27 15.26
C ARG A 8 -12.74 -34.51 15.03
N GLN A 9 -12.27 -34.22 13.83
CA GLN A 9 -10.86 -34.35 13.44
C GLN A 9 -10.10 -33.05 13.79
N TRP A 10 -8.78 -33.08 13.69
CA TRP A 10 -7.93 -31.90 13.86
C TRP A 10 -8.08 -30.94 12.69
N GLN A 11 -8.04 -29.64 12.96
CA GLN A 11 -7.80 -28.61 11.95
C GLN A 11 -6.52 -27.84 12.29
N PHE A 12 -5.71 -27.53 11.28
CA PHE A 12 -4.51 -26.71 11.45
C PHE A 12 -4.61 -25.46 10.59
N TRP A 13 -4.35 -24.31 11.19
CA TRP A 13 -4.32 -23.01 10.53
C TRP A 13 -2.95 -22.41 10.71
N ILE A 14 -2.26 -22.16 9.59
CA ILE A 14 -0.82 -21.91 9.61
C ILE A 14 -0.52 -20.67 8.77
N ASP A 15 0.23 -19.73 9.32
CA ASP A 15 0.86 -18.66 8.54
C ASP A 15 2.38 -18.84 8.58
N ARG A 16 2.96 -19.26 7.45
CA ARG A 16 4.41 -19.36 7.31
C ARG A 16 4.97 -17.99 6.88
N GLY A 17 5.22 -17.14 7.87
CA GLY A 17 5.83 -15.82 7.71
C GLY A 17 7.33 -15.88 7.42
N GLY A 18 7.98 -14.72 7.27
CA GLY A 18 9.42 -14.63 7.01
C GLY A 18 10.31 -14.95 8.22
N THR A 19 9.93 -14.47 9.41
CA THR A 19 10.69 -14.72 10.66
C THR A 19 10.13 -15.88 11.47
N PHE A 20 8.80 -15.92 11.63
CA PHE A 20 8.12 -16.93 12.42
C PHE A 20 7.01 -17.60 11.62
N THR A 21 6.80 -18.88 11.93
CA THR A 21 5.63 -19.65 11.50
C THR A 21 4.66 -19.72 12.66
N ASP A 22 3.46 -19.21 12.41
CA ASP A 22 2.37 -19.11 13.38
C ASP A 22 1.37 -20.24 13.14
N LEU A 23 1.08 -21.02 14.18
CA LEU A 23 0.15 -22.14 14.10
C LEU A 23 -0.99 -21.99 15.11
N ILE A 24 -2.20 -22.28 14.65
CA ILE A 24 -3.36 -22.52 15.50
C ILE A 24 -3.94 -23.88 15.12
N ALA A 25 -4.05 -24.77 16.10
CA ALA A 25 -4.71 -26.06 15.94
C ALA A 25 -6.05 -26.07 16.66
N ARG A 26 -7.10 -26.50 15.97
CA ARG A 26 -8.36 -26.89 16.58
C ARG A 26 -8.34 -28.39 16.83
N ARG A 27 -8.39 -28.77 18.10
CA ARG A 27 -8.44 -30.15 18.56
C ARG A 27 -9.80 -30.78 18.25
N PRO A 28 -9.88 -32.13 18.23
CA PRO A 28 -11.14 -32.89 18.22
C PRO A 28 -12.19 -32.42 19.24
N ASP A 29 -11.77 -32.08 20.46
CA ASP A 29 -12.66 -31.56 21.51
C ASP A 29 -13.17 -30.13 21.23
N GLY A 30 -12.61 -29.46 20.22
CA GLY A 30 -12.96 -28.11 19.80
C GLY A 30 -12.08 -27.02 20.39
N ALA A 31 -11.15 -27.35 21.31
CA ALA A 31 -10.23 -26.38 21.90
C ALA A 31 -9.19 -25.90 20.88
N LEU A 32 -8.78 -24.63 21.02
CA LEU A 32 -7.72 -24.03 20.23
C LEU A 32 -6.40 -24.08 21.00
N LYS A 33 -5.34 -24.55 20.35
CA LYS A 33 -3.94 -24.45 20.81
C LYS A 33 -3.14 -23.63 19.82
N SER A 34 -2.23 -22.79 20.32
CA SER A 34 -1.33 -21.99 19.49
C SER A 34 0.12 -22.40 19.70
N HIS A 35 0.92 -22.28 18.64
CA HIS A 35 2.35 -22.54 18.66
C HIS A 35 3.07 -21.61 17.69
N LYS A 36 4.32 -21.26 18.00
CA LYS A 36 5.14 -20.35 17.21
C LYS A 36 6.55 -20.91 17.09
N LEU A 37 7.04 -21.00 15.86
CA LEU A 37 8.36 -21.52 15.52
C LEU A 37 9.12 -20.51 14.65
N LEU A 38 10.44 -20.61 14.60
CA LEU A 38 11.22 -19.90 13.58
C LEU A 38 10.87 -20.47 12.20
N SER A 39 10.67 -19.61 11.20
CA SER A 39 10.29 -20.07 9.85
C SER A 39 11.40 -20.85 9.14
N GLU A 40 12.65 -20.56 9.47
CA GLU A 40 13.83 -21.23 8.95
C GLU A 40 14.74 -21.62 10.13
N ASN A 41 14.89 -22.92 10.33
CA ASN A 41 15.80 -23.48 11.33
C ASN A 41 16.28 -24.89 10.91
N PRO A 42 17.07 -24.98 9.84
CA PRO A 42 17.42 -26.26 9.20
C PRO A 42 18.20 -27.20 10.11
N GLU A 43 18.84 -26.69 11.16
CA GLU A 43 19.56 -27.48 12.18
C GLU A 43 18.60 -28.33 13.04
N HIS A 44 17.31 -27.95 13.12
CA HIS A 44 16.34 -28.58 13.99
C HIS A 44 15.14 -29.19 13.26
N TYR A 45 14.72 -28.65 12.11
CA TYR A 45 13.62 -29.18 11.31
C TYR A 45 13.68 -28.75 9.84
N ALA A 46 13.16 -29.61 8.96
CA ALA A 46 13.12 -29.34 7.52
C ALA A 46 12.04 -28.33 7.11
N ASP A 47 10.90 -28.31 7.79
CA ASP A 47 9.82 -27.35 7.56
C ASP A 47 9.06 -27.04 8.86
N ALA A 48 8.91 -25.75 9.17
CA ALA A 48 8.32 -25.29 10.41
C ALA A 48 6.82 -25.61 10.53
N ALA A 49 6.08 -25.62 9.42
CA ALA A 49 4.65 -25.92 9.44
C ALA A 49 4.41 -27.40 9.75
N ILE A 50 5.15 -28.28 9.08
CA ILE A 50 5.12 -29.72 9.36
C ILE A 50 5.57 -29.98 10.81
N GLN A 51 6.68 -29.39 11.26
CA GLN A 51 7.14 -29.57 12.64
C GLN A 51 6.10 -29.10 13.66
N GLY A 52 5.47 -27.95 13.43
CA GLY A 52 4.43 -27.44 14.33
C GLY A 52 3.21 -28.36 14.42
N ILE A 53 2.79 -28.98 13.31
CA ILE A 53 1.73 -30.02 13.33
C ILE A 53 2.16 -31.20 14.19
N ARG A 54 3.41 -31.68 14.03
CA ARG A 54 3.94 -32.80 14.81
C ARG A 54 3.96 -32.49 16.31
N THR A 55 4.48 -31.32 16.68
CA THR A 55 4.52 -30.86 18.07
C THR A 55 3.11 -30.79 18.67
N LEU A 56 2.15 -30.20 17.96
CA LEU A 56 0.76 -30.04 18.45
C LEU A 56 -0.01 -31.36 18.55
N MET A 57 0.35 -32.36 17.75
CA MET A 57 -0.18 -33.73 17.83
C MET A 57 0.65 -34.64 18.74
N SER A 58 1.73 -34.13 19.35
CA SER A 58 2.66 -34.88 20.21
C SER A 58 3.28 -36.10 19.51
N LEU A 59 3.64 -35.97 18.23
CA LEU A 59 4.29 -37.02 17.44
C LEU A 59 5.81 -37.01 17.64
N SER A 60 6.42 -38.20 17.60
CA SER A 60 7.89 -38.33 17.59
C SER A 60 8.49 -37.94 16.23
N PRO A 61 9.80 -37.65 16.10
CA PRO A 61 10.42 -37.17 14.85
C PRO A 61 10.21 -38.06 13.62
N ASP A 62 10.11 -39.38 13.79
CA ASP A 62 10.02 -40.34 12.66
C ASP A 62 8.61 -40.93 12.45
N GLU A 63 7.64 -40.63 13.33
CA GLU A 63 6.28 -41.17 13.25
C GLU A 63 5.47 -40.55 12.10
N PRO A 64 4.81 -41.31 11.21
CA PRO A 64 4.02 -40.71 10.13
C PRO A 64 2.86 -39.85 10.68
N ILE A 65 2.56 -38.73 10.02
CA ILE A 65 1.40 -37.89 10.41
C ILE A 65 0.11 -38.64 10.04
N PRO A 66 -0.81 -38.90 11.00
CA PRO A 66 -2.03 -39.67 10.75
C PRO A 66 -3.07 -38.80 10.03
N SER A 67 -3.03 -38.81 8.69
CA SER A 67 -3.86 -37.99 7.81
C SER A 67 -5.36 -38.13 8.06
N GLU A 68 -5.82 -39.32 8.45
CA GLU A 68 -7.21 -39.66 8.76
C GLU A 68 -7.73 -38.99 10.04
N LYS A 69 -6.83 -38.45 10.87
CA LYS A 69 -7.18 -37.65 12.05
C LYS A 69 -7.22 -36.15 11.74
N ILE A 70 -6.90 -35.72 10.51
CA ILE A 70 -6.85 -34.33 10.09
C ILE A 70 -8.00 -34.05 9.11
N GLU A 71 -8.88 -33.13 9.47
CA GLU A 71 -9.96 -32.68 8.60
C GLU A 71 -9.41 -31.82 7.47
N VAL A 72 -8.59 -30.82 7.83
CA VAL A 72 -8.04 -29.84 6.90
C VAL A 72 -6.83 -29.11 7.49
N VAL A 73 -5.85 -28.83 6.64
CA VAL A 73 -4.77 -27.88 6.88
C VAL A 73 -5.01 -26.65 6.00
N ARG A 74 -5.15 -25.47 6.60
CA ARG A 74 -5.26 -24.18 5.92
C ARG A 74 -3.96 -23.42 6.13
N MET A 75 -3.32 -22.98 5.05
CA MET A 75 -1.98 -22.42 5.11
C MET A 75 -1.83 -21.14 4.28
N GLY A 76 -1.22 -20.12 4.86
CA GLY A 76 -0.59 -19.01 4.15
C GLY A 76 0.93 -19.22 4.08
N THR A 77 1.57 -18.74 3.02
CA THR A 77 3.02 -18.90 2.86
C THR A 77 3.66 -17.70 2.19
N THR A 78 4.85 -17.34 2.66
CA THR A 78 5.67 -16.27 2.06
C THR A 78 6.61 -16.77 0.96
N VAL A 79 6.58 -18.07 0.61
CA VAL A 79 7.47 -18.67 -0.39
C VAL A 79 7.46 -17.93 -1.74
N ALA A 80 6.28 -17.57 -2.25
CA ALA A 80 6.16 -16.79 -3.49
C ALA A 80 6.80 -15.41 -3.37
N THR A 81 6.47 -14.69 -2.30
CA THR A 81 6.97 -13.33 -2.05
C THR A 81 8.49 -13.34 -1.87
N ASN A 82 9.05 -14.29 -1.12
CA ASN A 82 10.49 -14.41 -0.89
C ASN A 82 11.23 -14.79 -2.18
N ALA A 83 10.71 -15.73 -2.98
CA ALA A 83 11.30 -16.06 -4.26
C ALA A 83 11.35 -14.86 -5.22
N LEU A 84 10.34 -13.99 -5.18
CA LEU A 84 10.30 -12.76 -5.97
C LEU A 84 11.32 -11.72 -5.47
N LEU A 85 11.43 -11.56 -4.14
CA LEU A 85 12.39 -10.65 -3.49
C LEU A 85 13.84 -11.07 -3.74
N GLU A 86 14.13 -12.38 -3.61
CA GLU A 86 15.47 -12.95 -3.73
C GLU A 86 15.87 -13.29 -5.18
N ARG A 87 14.95 -13.09 -6.14
CA ARG A 87 15.14 -13.48 -7.55
C ARG A 87 15.48 -14.97 -7.74
N LYS A 88 14.85 -15.83 -6.93
CA LYS A 88 15.06 -17.30 -6.93
C LYS A 88 13.92 -18.10 -7.56
N GLY A 89 13.23 -17.54 -8.56
CA GLY A 89 12.24 -18.26 -9.35
C GLY A 89 12.77 -18.96 -10.59
N GLU A 90 11.85 -19.60 -11.31
CA GLU A 90 12.19 -20.46 -12.44
C GLU A 90 12.65 -19.63 -13.65
N ALA A 91 13.74 -20.04 -14.29
CA ALA A 91 14.17 -19.39 -15.53
C ALA A 91 13.09 -19.58 -16.61
N LEU A 92 12.63 -18.49 -17.22
CA LEU A 92 11.55 -18.54 -18.20
C LEU A 92 11.83 -17.78 -19.50
N LEU A 93 11.10 -18.19 -20.54
CA LEU A 93 10.97 -17.52 -21.82
C LEU A 93 9.73 -16.60 -21.84
N LEU A 94 9.86 -15.40 -22.39
CA LEU A 94 8.73 -14.58 -22.82
C LEU A 94 8.50 -14.78 -24.33
N ALA A 95 7.30 -15.22 -24.71
CA ALA A 95 6.85 -15.25 -26.10
C ALA A 95 5.79 -14.17 -26.30
N ILE A 96 6.08 -13.18 -27.15
CA ILE A 96 5.26 -11.98 -27.31
C ILE A 96 5.05 -11.64 -28.79
N THR A 97 3.96 -10.96 -29.15
CA THR A 97 3.73 -10.49 -30.52
C THR A 97 4.93 -9.71 -31.09
N ALA A 98 5.29 -9.95 -32.35
CA ALA A 98 6.37 -9.24 -33.02
C ALA A 98 6.19 -7.70 -33.01
N GLY A 99 7.31 -6.99 -32.83
CA GLY A 99 7.38 -5.53 -32.62
C GLY A 99 7.22 -5.10 -31.16
N PHE A 100 7.01 -6.03 -30.22
CA PHE A 100 6.77 -5.74 -28.80
C PHE A 100 7.81 -6.39 -27.87
N ARG A 101 8.94 -6.88 -28.40
CA ARG A 101 10.04 -7.52 -27.65
C ARG A 101 10.36 -6.84 -26.32
N ASP A 102 10.56 -5.52 -26.36
CA ASP A 102 11.03 -4.75 -25.20
C ASP A 102 9.91 -4.08 -24.40
N VAL A 103 8.63 -4.32 -24.72
CA VAL A 103 7.52 -3.55 -24.13
C VAL A 103 7.44 -3.69 -22.61
N LEU A 104 7.71 -4.87 -22.05
CA LEU A 104 7.71 -5.08 -20.60
C LEU A 104 8.93 -4.45 -19.92
N ARG A 105 10.07 -4.39 -20.63
CA ARG A 105 11.28 -3.71 -20.17
C ARG A 105 11.09 -2.19 -20.14
N ILE A 106 10.40 -1.63 -21.14
CA ILE A 106 10.04 -0.21 -21.21
C ILE A 106 9.00 0.14 -20.13
N GLY A 107 7.97 -0.69 -19.96
CA GLY A 107 6.93 -0.47 -18.96
C GLY A 107 6.06 0.75 -19.27
N ASP A 108 5.85 1.60 -18.26
CA ASP A 108 5.09 2.84 -18.31
C ASP A 108 5.98 4.10 -18.37
N GLN A 109 7.31 3.92 -18.50
CA GLN A 109 8.34 4.98 -18.47
C GLN A 109 8.42 5.76 -17.14
N SER A 110 7.72 5.31 -16.09
CA SER A 110 7.80 5.96 -14.77
C SER A 110 9.20 5.84 -14.17
N ARG A 111 9.69 6.92 -13.55
CA ARG A 111 11.01 6.96 -12.88
C ARG A 111 10.82 7.02 -11.37
N PRO A 112 11.04 5.92 -10.62
CA PRO A 112 10.82 5.90 -9.17
C PRO A 112 11.70 6.90 -8.40
N LYS A 113 12.89 7.20 -8.94
CA LYS A 113 13.81 8.22 -8.43
C LYS A 113 14.05 9.26 -9.52
N LEU A 114 13.12 10.20 -9.70
CA LEU A 114 13.15 11.17 -10.81
C LEU A 114 14.48 11.94 -10.91
N PHE A 115 15.12 12.25 -9.78
CA PHE A 115 16.37 13.00 -9.72
C PHE A 115 17.64 12.15 -9.90
N ALA A 116 17.54 10.82 -9.97
CA ALA A 116 18.71 9.97 -10.17
C ALA A 116 19.18 10.07 -11.63
N ARG A 117 20.37 10.65 -11.86
CA ARG A 117 20.96 10.78 -13.22
C ARG A 117 21.20 9.41 -13.88
N GLU A 118 21.62 8.43 -13.10
CA GLU A 118 21.76 7.05 -13.53
C GLU A 118 20.41 6.32 -13.40
N ILE A 119 19.83 5.95 -14.54
CA ILE A 119 18.57 5.20 -14.57
C ILE A 119 18.88 3.72 -14.47
N ILE A 120 18.65 3.16 -13.28
CA ILE A 120 18.75 1.71 -13.07
C ILE A 120 17.42 1.08 -13.47
N LEU A 121 17.43 0.33 -14.58
CA LEU A 121 16.27 -0.43 -15.02
C LEU A 121 16.02 -1.61 -14.07
N PRO A 122 14.76 -1.98 -13.82
CA PRO A 122 14.45 -3.20 -13.09
C PRO A 122 15.03 -4.42 -13.82
N GLU A 123 15.54 -5.39 -13.06
CA GLU A 123 15.89 -6.69 -13.61
C GLU A 123 14.61 -7.41 -14.09
N MET A 124 14.65 -7.93 -15.31
CA MET A 124 13.53 -8.69 -15.88
C MET A 124 13.54 -10.13 -15.35
N LEU A 125 12.36 -10.68 -15.06
CA LEU A 125 12.24 -12.06 -14.57
C LEU A 125 12.53 -13.11 -15.65
N TYR A 126 12.25 -12.79 -16.92
CA TYR A 126 12.51 -13.67 -18.06
C TYR A 126 13.98 -13.60 -18.50
N LYS A 127 14.51 -14.72 -18.99
CA LYS A 127 15.91 -14.84 -19.47
C LYS A 127 16.04 -14.71 -20.99
N ALA A 128 14.97 -15.01 -21.72
CA ALA A 128 14.92 -14.90 -23.17
C ALA A 128 13.58 -14.32 -23.62
N VAL A 129 13.57 -13.73 -24.83
CA VAL A 129 12.36 -13.26 -25.50
C VAL A 129 12.34 -13.80 -26.93
N ILE A 130 11.22 -14.39 -27.33
CA ILE A 130 10.91 -14.66 -28.73
C ILE A 130 9.75 -13.79 -29.19
N GLU A 131 9.80 -13.37 -30.44
CA GLU A 131 8.70 -12.69 -31.09
C GLU A 131 7.87 -13.69 -31.89
N ILE A 132 6.56 -13.66 -31.69
CA ILE A 132 5.57 -14.48 -32.40
C ILE A 132 5.10 -13.66 -33.58
N ASP A 133 5.30 -14.20 -34.78
CA ASP A 133 4.91 -13.57 -36.05
C ASP A 133 3.40 -13.71 -36.28
N GLU A 134 2.61 -12.94 -35.51
CA GLU A 134 1.15 -12.90 -35.57
C GLU A 134 0.63 -11.47 -35.33
N ARG A 135 -0.60 -11.17 -35.77
CA ARG A 135 -1.24 -9.88 -35.45
C ARG A 135 -2.76 -9.96 -35.59
N ILE A 136 -3.46 -9.54 -34.54
CA ILE A 136 -4.92 -9.36 -34.52
C ILE A 136 -5.25 -7.87 -34.27
N THR A 137 -6.30 -7.33 -34.88
CA THR A 137 -6.79 -5.97 -34.60
C THR A 137 -7.67 -5.92 -33.35
N LEU A 138 -7.97 -4.71 -32.86
CA LEU A 138 -8.99 -4.50 -31.82
C LEU A 138 -10.37 -5.07 -32.18
N SER A 139 -10.72 -5.15 -33.48
CA SER A 139 -11.98 -5.73 -33.96
C SER A 139 -11.95 -7.25 -34.14
N GLY A 140 -10.80 -7.90 -33.91
CA GLY A 140 -10.63 -9.35 -34.08
C GLY A 140 -10.26 -9.78 -35.49
N LYS A 141 -9.99 -8.85 -36.41
CA LYS A 141 -9.49 -9.18 -37.74
C LYS A 141 -8.05 -9.65 -37.63
N ILE A 142 -7.75 -10.83 -38.17
CA ILE A 142 -6.38 -11.33 -38.31
C ILE A 142 -5.68 -10.49 -39.39
N LEU A 143 -4.68 -9.69 -39.01
CA LEU A 143 -3.82 -8.96 -39.93
C LEU A 143 -2.65 -9.84 -40.39
N LYS A 144 -2.13 -10.67 -39.49
CA LYS A 144 -1.07 -11.63 -39.77
C LYS A 144 -1.40 -12.95 -39.07
N PRO A 145 -1.61 -14.06 -39.79
CA PRO A 145 -1.87 -15.36 -39.18
C PRO A 145 -0.62 -15.86 -38.44
N LEU A 146 -0.82 -16.70 -37.41
CA LEU A 146 0.29 -17.35 -36.70
C LEU A 146 1.05 -18.32 -37.61
N ASP A 147 2.37 -18.11 -37.75
CA ASP A 147 3.26 -19.11 -38.34
C ASP A 147 3.68 -20.16 -37.28
N GLN A 148 3.02 -21.31 -37.31
CA GLN A 148 3.27 -22.39 -36.34
C GLN A 148 4.66 -23.03 -36.50
N ASN A 149 5.19 -23.14 -37.73
CA ASN A 149 6.46 -23.81 -37.99
C ASN A 149 7.64 -22.98 -37.49
N ILE A 150 7.63 -21.68 -37.80
CA ILE A 150 8.63 -20.74 -37.29
C ILE A 150 8.53 -20.64 -35.76
N THR A 151 7.31 -20.56 -35.23
CA THR A 151 7.08 -20.54 -33.77
C THR A 151 7.65 -21.78 -33.09
N LYS A 152 7.37 -22.98 -33.61
CA LYS A 152 7.92 -24.23 -33.09
C LYS A 152 9.44 -24.23 -33.09
N THR A 153 10.06 -23.81 -34.20
CA THR A 153 11.52 -23.76 -34.33
C THR A 153 12.14 -22.80 -33.30
N ARG A 154 11.57 -21.59 -33.15
CA ARG A 154 12.04 -20.60 -32.18
C ARG A 154 11.86 -21.08 -30.73
N LEU A 155 10.73 -21.71 -30.42
CA LEU A 155 10.48 -22.30 -29.10
C LEU A 155 11.45 -23.44 -28.79
N GLN A 156 11.69 -24.35 -29.74
CA GLN A 156 12.61 -25.47 -29.57
C GLN A 156 14.03 -24.97 -29.30
N THR A 157 14.49 -23.98 -30.07
CA THR A 157 15.83 -23.39 -29.89
C THR A 157 16.05 -22.89 -28.46
N VAL A 158 15.05 -22.22 -27.86
CA VAL A 158 15.16 -21.75 -26.47
C VAL A 158 15.03 -22.92 -25.48
N PHE A 159 14.16 -23.88 -25.75
CA PHE A 159 14.00 -25.07 -24.92
C PHE A 159 15.32 -25.85 -24.80
N ASP A 160 16.07 -25.98 -25.89
CA ASP A 160 17.34 -26.70 -25.93
C ASP A 160 18.42 -26.04 -25.06
N THR A 161 18.26 -24.76 -24.67
CA THR A 161 19.15 -24.08 -23.72
C THR A 161 18.89 -24.44 -22.25
N GLY A 162 17.84 -25.22 -21.96
CA GLY A 162 17.49 -25.66 -20.60
C GLY A 162 16.30 -24.93 -19.97
N ILE A 163 15.72 -23.93 -20.64
CA ILE A 163 14.51 -23.24 -20.16
C ILE A 163 13.29 -24.18 -20.25
N ARG A 164 12.50 -24.27 -19.18
CA ARG A 164 11.31 -25.15 -19.09
C ARG A 164 10.01 -24.42 -18.77
N ALA A 165 10.09 -23.12 -18.46
CA ALA A 165 8.93 -22.26 -18.22
C ALA A 165 8.75 -21.23 -19.35
N ILE A 166 7.50 -20.92 -19.70
CA ILE A 166 7.17 -19.93 -20.72
C ILE A 166 5.95 -19.09 -20.33
N ALA A 167 6.04 -17.78 -20.59
CA ALA A 167 4.94 -16.82 -20.56
C ALA A 167 4.58 -16.40 -21.99
N ILE A 168 3.32 -16.54 -22.39
CA ILE A 168 2.82 -16.26 -23.75
C ILE A 168 1.86 -15.07 -23.70
N VAL A 169 2.18 -14.01 -24.43
CA VAL A 169 1.46 -12.73 -24.39
C VAL A 169 1.24 -12.18 -25.80
N CYS A 170 0.05 -12.38 -26.37
CA CYS A 170 -0.33 -11.79 -27.66
C CYS A 170 -1.02 -10.43 -27.48
N LEU A 171 -0.82 -9.50 -28.41
CA LEU A 171 -1.59 -8.26 -28.49
C LEU A 171 -3.06 -8.61 -28.78
N HIS A 172 -3.97 -8.11 -27.94
CA HIS A 172 -5.40 -8.47 -27.92
C HIS A 172 -5.73 -9.93 -27.55
N GLY A 173 -4.77 -10.72 -27.07
CA GLY A 173 -4.99 -12.09 -26.60
C GLY A 173 -6.05 -12.22 -25.50
N TYR A 174 -6.29 -11.16 -24.71
CA TYR A 174 -7.34 -11.08 -23.69
C TYR A 174 -8.76 -11.29 -24.24
N GLN A 175 -8.99 -10.96 -25.52
CA GLN A 175 -10.28 -11.07 -26.20
C GLN A 175 -10.28 -12.14 -27.30
N TYR A 176 -9.13 -12.34 -27.95
CA TYR A 176 -8.96 -13.28 -29.05
C TYR A 176 -7.84 -14.29 -28.71
N PRO A 177 -8.13 -15.32 -27.87
CA PRO A 177 -7.09 -16.16 -27.27
C PRO A 177 -6.52 -17.23 -28.23
N ALA A 178 -7.07 -17.38 -29.43
CA ALA A 178 -6.76 -18.50 -30.33
C ALA A 178 -5.26 -18.67 -30.63
N HIS A 179 -4.55 -17.58 -30.94
CA HIS A 179 -3.10 -17.63 -31.19
C HIS A 179 -2.32 -18.02 -29.93
N GLU A 180 -2.67 -17.49 -28.75
CA GLU A 180 -2.00 -17.89 -27.50
C GLU A 180 -2.21 -19.39 -27.20
N GLN A 181 -3.42 -19.90 -27.44
CA GLN A 181 -3.75 -21.32 -27.23
C GLN A 181 -2.96 -22.23 -28.18
N GLN A 182 -2.79 -21.82 -29.44
CA GLN A 182 -1.98 -22.56 -30.41
C GLN A 182 -0.50 -22.57 -30.01
N VAL A 183 0.07 -21.43 -29.63
CA VAL A 183 1.45 -21.34 -29.13
C VAL A 183 1.65 -22.19 -27.88
N ALA A 184 0.68 -22.19 -26.96
CA ALA A 184 0.71 -23.04 -25.77
C ALA A 184 0.63 -24.54 -26.09
N GLY A 185 -0.09 -24.92 -27.15
CA GLY A 185 -0.10 -26.29 -27.68
C GLY A 185 1.29 -26.69 -28.17
N ILE A 186 1.91 -25.87 -29.01
CA ILE A 186 3.27 -26.09 -29.52
C ILE A 186 4.29 -26.21 -28.37
N ALA A 187 4.19 -25.34 -27.36
CA ALA A 187 5.07 -25.40 -26.19
C ALA A 187 4.88 -26.70 -25.37
N ARG A 188 3.65 -27.21 -25.24
CA ARG A 188 3.39 -28.52 -24.61
C ARG A 188 4.03 -29.65 -25.41
N ASP A 189 3.89 -29.64 -26.73
CA ASP A 189 4.43 -30.68 -27.60
C ASP A 189 5.97 -30.73 -27.58
N ILE A 190 6.63 -29.58 -27.36
CA ILE A 190 8.09 -29.49 -27.17
C ILE A 190 8.52 -30.02 -25.79
N GLY A 191 7.68 -29.88 -24.77
CA GLY A 191 7.94 -30.36 -23.41
C GLY A 191 8.16 -29.29 -22.34
N PHE A 192 7.73 -28.03 -22.59
CA PHE A 192 7.71 -27.02 -21.53
C PHE A 192 6.82 -27.48 -20.36
N THR A 193 7.37 -27.50 -19.14
CA THR A 193 6.68 -28.02 -17.95
C THR A 193 5.81 -26.99 -17.26
N GLN A 194 6.04 -25.69 -17.51
CA GLN A 194 5.22 -24.59 -17.02
C GLN A 194 4.88 -23.65 -18.16
N ILE A 195 3.58 -23.48 -18.44
CA ILE A 195 3.10 -22.63 -19.54
C ILE A 195 2.01 -21.73 -18.99
N SER A 196 2.27 -20.42 -18.98
CA SER A 196 1.29 -19.40 -18.60
C SER A 196 0.90 -18.57 -19.82
N THR A 197 -0.38 -18.58 -20.18
CA THR A 197 -0.94 -17.73 -21.23
C THR A 197 -1.59 -16.49 -20.61
N SER A 198 -1.54 -15.37 -21.33
CA SER A 198 -1.98 -14.10 -20.78
C SER A 198 -3.50 -14.02 -20.65
N HIS A 199 -4.26 -14.65 -21.55
CA HIS A 199 -5.72 -14.72 -21.46
C HIS A 199 -6.24 -15.54 -20.25
N ASP A 200 -5.52 -16.59 -19.84
CA ASP A 200 -5.88 -17.42 -18.68
C ASP A 200 -5.35 -16.82 -17.35
N THR A 201 -4.25 -16.08 -17.44
CA THR A 201 -3.67 -15.40 -16.27
C THR A 201 -4.52 -14.18 -15.89
N THR A 202 -4.70 -13.23 -16.81
CA THR A 202 -5.57 -12.06 -16.62
C THR A 202 -6.16 -11.59 -17.97
N PRO A 203 -7.46 -11.84 -18.25
CA PRO A 203 -8.10 -11.45 -19.51
C PRO A 203 -8.48 -9.95 -19.53
N LEU A 204 -7.51 -9.08 -19.22
CA LEU A 204 -7.66 -7.61 -19.20
C LEU A 204 -6.87 -6.94 -20.33
N ILE A 205 -7.34 -5.78 -20.78
CA ILE A 205 -6.85 -5.12 -22.01
C ILE A 205 -5.38 -4.70 -21.99
N LYS A 206 -4.86 -4.19 -20.87
CA LYS A 206 -3.54 -3.54 -20.79
C LYS A 206 -2.38 -4.52 -20.96
N LEU A 207 -1.65 -4.41 -22.08
CA LEU A 207 -0.57 -5.34 -22.46
C LEU A 207 0.56 -5.43 -21.42
N VAL A 208 1.06 -4.30 -20.91
CA VAL A 208 2.18 -4.29 -19.95
C VAL A 208 1.80 -5.01 -18.67
N GLY A 209 0.73 -4.57 -17.99
CA GLY A 209 0.26 -5.20 -16.75
C GLY A 209 -0.14 -6.67 -16.95
N ARG A 210 -0.82 -7.00 -18.05
CA ARG A 210 -1.16 -8.39 -18.41
C ARG A 210 0.08 -9.25 -18.64
N GLY A 211 1.08 -8.73 -19.34
CA GLY A 211 2.33 -9.42 -19.60
C GLY A 211 3.13 -9.65 -18.33
N ASP A 212 3.27 -8.62 -17.48
CA ASP A 212 4.01 -8.71 -16.22
C ASP A 212 3.44 -9.79 -15.28
N ILE A 213 2.11 -9.85 -15.09
CA ILE A 213 1.51 -10.89 -14.25
C ILE A 213 1.64 -12.30 -14.86
N THR A 214 1.61 -12.41 -16.19
CA THR A 214 1.81 -13.70 -16.89
C THR A 214 3.23 -14.21 -16.69
N VAL A 215 4.22 -13.31 -16.75
CA VAL A 215 5.62 -13.60 -16.42
C VAL A 215 5.77 -14.01 -14.95
N VAL A 216 5.16 -13.27 -14.02
CA VAL A 216 5.17 -13.60 -12.59
C VAL A 216 4.57 -14.98 -12.31
N ASP A 217 3.46 -15.31 -12.96
CA ASP A 217 2.81 -16.62 -12.81
C ASP A 217 3.72 -17.76 -13.28
N ALA A 218 4.34 -17.63 -14.45
CA ALA A 218 5.27 -18.62 -14.99
C ALA A 218 6.56 -18.74 -14.14
N TYR A 219 7.02 -17.62 -13.56
CA TYR A 219 8.21 -17.58 -12.71
C TYR A 219 8.01 -18.27 -11.36
N LEU A 220 6.83 -18.09 -10.73
CA LEU A 220 6.57 -18.53 -9.35
C LEU A 220 5.85 -19.88 -9.24
N SER A 221 4.98 -20.23 -10.19
CA SER A 221 4.17 -21.46 -10.10
C SER A 221 5.00 -22.74 -9.91
N PRO A 222 6.16 -22.94 -10.57
CA PRO A 222 6.99 -24.13 -10.35
C PRO A 222 7.49 -24.26 -8.91
N ILE A 223 7.88 -23.16 -8.28
CA ILE A 223 8.35 -23.12 -6.89
C ILE A 223 7.22 -23.52 -5.94
N LEU A 224 6.04 -22.95 -6.17
CA LEU A 224 4.86 -23.22 -5.36
C LEU A 224 4.43 -24.67 -5.50
N ASN A 225 4.42 -25.22 -6.71
CA ASN A 225 4.09 -26.62 -6.95
C ASN A 225 5.03 -27.57 -6.20
N ARG A 226 6.34 -27.27 -6.14
CA ARG A 226 7.31 -28.05 -5.34
C ARG A 226 6.99 -28.00 -3.85
N TYR A 227 6.72 -26.81 -3.31
CA TYR A 227 6.37 -26.64 -1.90
C TYR A 227 5.04 -27.32 -1.54
N VAL A 228 4.02 -27.14 -2.37
CA VAL A 228 2.72 -27.79 -2.24
C VAL A 228 2.89 -29.31 -2.24
N ALA A 229 3.68 -29.86 -3.17
CA ALA A 229 3.96 -31.30 -3.24
C ALA A 229 4.68 -31.82 -1.98
N GLN A 230 5.65 -31.07 -1.45
CA GLN A 230 6.34 -31.40 -0.21
C GLN A 230 5.37 -31.49 0.98
N VAL A 231 4.54 -30.46 1.16
CA VAL A 231 3.54 -30.42 2.25
C VAL A 231 2.50 -31.52 2.08
N SER A 232 1.95 -31.70 0.87
CA SER A 232 0.97 -32.75 0.60
C SER A 232 1.53 -34.16 0.83
N LYS A 233 2.80 -34.40 0.48
CA LYS A 233 3.49 -35.68 0.75
C LYS A 233 3.65 -35.92 2.25
N ALA A 234 4.08 -34.91 3.00
CA ALA A 234 4.26 -35.02 4.45
C ALA A 234 2.94 -35.26 5.21
N LEU A 235 1.82 -34.77 4.68
CA LEU A 235 0.49 -34.89 5.30
C LEU A 235 -0.30 -36.13 4.85
N GLY A 236 0.29 -37.04 4.07
CA GLY A 236 -0.27 -38.37 3.80
C GLY A 236 -1.66 -38.39 3.13
N GLY A 237 -2.09 -37.30 2.48
CA GLY A 237 -3.40 -37.20 1.82
C GLY A 237 -4.45 -36.33 2.52
N ALA A 238 -4.11 -35.70 3.65
CA ALA A 238 -5.01 -34.73 4.30
C ALA A 238 -5.36 -33.56 3.35
N LYS A 239 -6.57 -33.00 3.48
CA LYS A 239 -7.01 -31.84 2.67
C LYS A 239 -6.15 -30.62 3.00
N VAL A 240 -5.49 -30.04 2.00
CA VAL A 240 -4.69 -28.81 2.16
C VAL A 240 -5.28 -27.68 1.32
N LEU A 241 -5.50 -26.53 1.95
CA LEU A 241 -5.96 -25.29 1.34
C LEU A 241 -4.94 -24.19 1.54
N PHE A 242 -4.72 -23.37 0.51
CA PHE A 242 -3.75 -22.28 0.51
C PHE A 242 -4.45 -20.93 0.43
N MET A 243 -4.00 -20.00 1.27
CA MET A 243 -4.45 -18.61 1.26
C MET A 243 -3.95 -17.91 0.00
N GLN A 244 -4.83 -17.14 -0.62
CA GLN A 244 -4.56 -16.34 -1.82
C GLN A 244 -4.53 -14.85 -1.49
N SER A 245 -3.95 -14.06 -2.39
CA SER A 245 -3.86 -12.59 -2.33
C SER A 245 -5.22 -11.88 -2.28
N ASN A 246 -6.28 -12.55 -2.72
CA ASN A 246 -7.66 -12.05 -2.67
C ASN A 246 -8.36 -12.33 -1.32
N GLY A 247 -7.66 -12.96 -0.36
CA GLY A 247 -8.15 -13.38 0.96
C GLY A 247 -9.00 -14.65 0.98
N GLY A 248 -9.10 -15.34 -0.15
CA GLY A 248 -9.74 -16.63 -0.26
C GLY A 248 -8.77 -17.80 -0.12
N LEU A 249 -9.32 -18.97 0.18
CA LEU A 249 -8.62 -20.24 0.15
C LEU A 249 -8.81 -20.94 -1.20
N ALA A 250 -7.76 -21.60 -1.69
CA ALA A 250 -7.81 -22.47 -2.86
C ALA A 250 -7.19 -23.84 -2.55
N GLY A 251 -7.71 -24.90 -3.17
CA GLY A 251 -7.04 -26.20 -3.13
C GLY A 251 -5.68 -26.16 -3.81
N ALA A 252 -4.78 -27.06 -3.39
CA ALA A 252 -3.41 -27.23 -3.89
C ALA A 252 -3.25 -27.06 -5.42
N ARG A 253 -4.13 -27.67 -6.22
CA ARG A 253 -4.06 -27.64 -7.70
C ARG A 253 -4.41 -26.29 -8.34
N HIS A 254 -5.11 -25.42 -7.60
CA HIS A 254 -5.56 -24.11 -8.06
C HIS A 254 -4.72 -22.96 -7.47
N PHE A 255 -3.70 -23.29 -6.67
CA PHE A 255 -2.80 -22.32 -6.07
C PHE A 255 -1.66 -21.99 -7.04
N ARG A 256 -1.81 -20.87 -7.76
CA ARG A 256 -0.87 -20.42 -8.81
C ARG A 256 -0.07 -19.20 -8.38
N GLY A 257 1.06 -18.97 -9.05
CA GLY A 257 1.96 -17.84 -8.80
C GLY A 257 1.24 -16.49 -8.77
N LYS A 258 0.30 -16.26 -9.69
CA LYS A 258 -0.47 -15.01 -9.77
C LYS A 258 -1.28 -14.67 -8.50
N ASN A 259 -1.66 -15.67 -7.70
CA ASN A 259 -2.53 -15.51 -6.53
C ASN A 259 -1.79 -15.72 -5.19
N ALA A 260 -0.49 -16.03 -5.20
CA ALA A 260 0.26 -16.43 -4.00
C ALA A 260 1.01 -15.26 -3.32
N ILE A 261 1.11 -14.11 -4.00
CA ILE A 261 1.87 -12.95 -3.52
C ILE A 261 1.09 -12.24 -2.41
N LEU A 262 1.74 -11.94 -1.28
CA LEU A 262 1.13 -11.30 -0.11
C LEU A 262 -0.06 -12.08 0.51
N SER A 263 -0.04 -13.41 0.46
CA SER A 263 -1.11 -14.24 1.07
C SER A 263 -1.18 -14.12 2.61
N GLY A 264 -0.04 -13.94 3.28
CA GLY A 264 0.03 -13.80 4.75
C GLY A 264 -0.74 -12.58 5.26
N PRO A 265 -0.40 -11.36 4.79
CA PRO A 265 -1.15 -10.13 5.10
C PRO A 265 -2.65 -10.22 4.77
N ALA A 266 -3.02 -10.89 3.67
CA ALA A 266 -4.43 -11.15 3.34
C ALA A 266 -5.13 -11.98 4.43
N GLY A 267 -4.46 -13.01 4.95
CA GLY A 267 -4.90 -13.76 6.13
C GLY A 267 -5.07 -12.87 7.37
N GLY A 268 -4.14 -11.95 7.62
CA GLY A 268 -4.21 -10.97 8.71
C GLY A 268 -5.47 -10.09 8.60
N LEU A 269 -5.75 -9.56 7.41
CA LEU A 269 -6.96 -8.75 7.16
C LEU A 269 -8.25 -9.56 7.36
N VAL A 270 -8.32 -10.80 6.86
CA VAL A 270 -9.47 -11.68 7.10
C VAL A 270 -9.67 -11.90 8.60
N GLY A 271 -8.59 -12.16 9.33
CA GLY A 271 -8.63 -12.33 10.79
C GLY A 271 -9.12 -11.07 11.51
N ALA A 272 -8.63 -9.90 11.12
CA ALA A 272 -9.05 -8.61 11.67
C ALA A 272 -10.53 -8.32 11.42
N VAL A 273 -11.04 -8.62 10.23
CA VAL A 273 -12.45 -8.47 9.88
C VAL A 273 -13.32 -9.44 10.68
N CYS A 274 -12.96 -10.72 10.74
CA CYS A 274 -13.69 -11.71 11.54
C CYS A 274 -13.74 -11.30 13.02
N ALA A 275 -12.60 -10.92 13.62
CA ALA A 275 -12.55 -10.52 15.02
C ALA A 275 -13.36 -9.23 15.28
N SER A 276 -13.35 -8.29 14.33
CA SER A 276 -14.14 -7.06 14.43
C SER A 276 -15.64 -7.33 14.36
N GLN A 277 -16.07 -8.21 13.45
CA GLN A 277 -17.47 -8.64 13.31
C GLN A 277 -17.95 -9.39 14.55
N ASP A 278 -17.13 -10.30 15.10
CA ASP A 278 -17.42 -11.00 16.35
C ASP A 278 -17.54 -10.02 17.54
N ALA A 279 -16.86 -8.87 17.47
CA ALA A 279 -16.97 -7.78 18.45
C ALA A 279 -18.11 -6.79 18.15
N GLY A 280 -18.88 -6.99 17.09
CA GLY A 280 -20.04 -6.17 16.71
C GLY A 280 -19.72 -4.93 15.86
N PHE A 281 -18.55 -4.88 15.21
CA PHE A 281 -18.12 -3.76 14.37
C PHE A 281 -18.07 -4.16 12.90
N THR A 282 -18.65 -3.32 12.04
CA THR A 282 -18.73 -3.54 10.59
C THR A 282 -17.85 -2.60 9.76
N LYS A 283 -17.26 -1.60 10.42
CA LYS A 283 -16.38 -0.59 9.84
C LYS A 283 -15.08 -0.55 10.64
N MET A 284 -13.97 -0.87 10.01
CA MET A 284 -12.66 -0.90 10.67
C MET A 284 -11.50 -0.47 9.77
N ILE A 285 -10.38 -0.16 10.40
CA ILE A 285 -9.06 -0.02 9.80
C ILE A 285 -8.16 -1.07 10.46
N SER A 286 -7.50 -1.92 9.67
CA SER A 286 -6.55 -2.90 10.18
C SER A 286 -5.19 -2.24 10.36
N PHE A 287 -4.49 -2.63 11.42
CA PHE A 287 -3.17 -2.15 11.76
C PHE A 287 -2.33 -3.33 12.24
N ASP A 288 -1.63 -3.99 11.32
CA ASP A 288 -0.71 -5.09 11.60
C ASP A 288 0.70 -4.55 11.72
N MET A 289 1.25 -4.41 12.92
CA MET A 289 2.62 -3.93 13.08
C MET A 289 3.55 -5.05 13.55
N GLY A 290 4.49 -5.38 12.68
CA GLY A 290 5.56 -6.35 12.93
C GLY A 290 6.92 -5.71 13.23
N GLY A 291 7.97 -6.52 13.08
CA GLY A 291 9.36 -6.06 13.24
C GLY A 291 9.86 -5.20 12.08
N THR A 292 9.43 -5.45 10.84
CA THR A 292 10.02 -4.78 9.67
C THR A 292 9.12 -3.70 9.09
N SER A 293 7.81 -3.92 9.12
CA SER A 293 6.81 -3.10 8.45
C SER A 293 5.49 -3.09 9.22
N THR A 294 4.58 -2.25 8.76
CA THR A 294 3.19 -2.22 9.19
C THR A 294 2.29 -2.40 7.97
N ASP A 295 1.34 -3.33 8.03
CA ASP A 295 0.33 -3.52 6.99
C ASP A 295 -1.01 -2.90 7.44
N VAL A 296 -1.58 -2.04 6.61
CA VAL A 296 -2.85 -1.35 6.87
C VAL A 296 -3.84 -1.57 5.75
N ALA A 297 -5.11 -1.72 6.09
CA ALA A 297 -6.20 -1.86 5.13
C ALA A 297 -7.51 -1.31 5.71
N HIS A 298 -8.41 -0.92 4.81
CA HIS A 298 -9.72 -0.38 5.16
C HIS A 298 -10.81 -1.42 4.88
N PHE A 299 -11.81 -1.50 5.76
CA PHE A 299 -12.98 -2.36 5.57
C PHE A 299 -14.26 -1.64 6.00
N SER A 300 -15.26 -1.66 5.13
CA SER A 300 -16.57 -1.04 5.36
C SER A 300 -17.66 -1.93 4.79
N GLY A 301 -17.95 -3.04 5.48
CA GLY A 301 -18.91 -4.06 5.04
C GLY A 301 -18.41 -5.00 3.95
N GLU A 302 -17.45 -4.58 3.12
CA GLU A 302 -16.82 -5.39 2.07
C GLU A 302 -15.29 -5.21 2.03
N TYR A 303 -14.60 -6.23 1.48
CA TYR A 303 -13.16 -6.18 1.26
C TYR A 303 -12.85 -5.28 0.07
N GLU A 304 -11.99 -4.30 0.29
CA GLU A 304 -11.44 -3.48 -0.79
C GLU A 304 -10.38 -4.26 -1.56
N ARG A 305 -10.34 -4.01 -2.87
CA ARG A 305 -9.43 -4.69 -3.80
C ARG A 305 -8.72 -3.70 -4.68
N THR A 306 -7.46 -3.99 -4.96
CA THR A 306 -6.67 -3.33 -6.00
C THR A 306 -6.34 -4.32 -7.11
N LEU A 307 -6.26 -3.80 -8.33
CA LEU A 307 -5.83 -4.56 -9.51
C LEU A 307 -4.36 -4.36 -9.81
N ASP A 308 -3.80 -3.20 -9.48
CA ASP A 308 -2.44 -2.81 -9.83
C ASP A 308 -1.63 -2.65 -8.54
N SER A 309 -0.55 -3.42 -8.41
CA SER A 309 0.40 -3.32 -7.29
C SER A 309 1.83 -3.50 -7.77
N LYS A 310 2.79 -3.22 -6.87
CA LYS A 310 4.21 -3.42 -7.12
C LYS A 310 4.83 -4.17 -5.97
N VAL A 311 5.40 -5.35 -6.24
CA VAL A 311 6.04 -6.21 -5.24
C VAL A 311 7.46 -6.51 -5.69
N ALA A 312 8.45 -6.26 -4.83
CA ALA A 312 9.87 -6.46 -5.14
C ALA A 312 10.32 -5.76 -6.46
N GLY A 313 9.77 -4.57 -6.74
CA GLY A 313 10.05 -3.85 -7.98
C GLY A 313 9.30 -4.36 -9.22
N VAL A 314 8.62 -5.49 -9.13
CA VAL A 314 7.84 -6.11 -10.22
C VAL A 314 6.41 -5.60 -10.18
N ARG A 315 5.87 -5.22 -11.34
CA ARG A 315 4.47 -4.81 -11.48
C ARG A 315 3.60 -6.06 -11.48
N VAL A 316 2.53 -6.05 -10.70
CA VAL A 316 1.61 -7.17 -10.52
C VAL A 316 0.22 -6.64 -10.82
N ARG A 317 -0.42 -7.17 -11.88
CA ARG A 317 -1.79 -6.81 -12.26
C ARG A 317 -2.75 -7.97 -12.00
N ALA A 318 -3.09 -8.20 -10.74
CA ALA A 318 -4.00 -9.24 -10.30
C ALA A 318 -4.90 -8.70 -9.16
N PRO A 319 -6.18 -9.10 -9.12
CA PRO A 319 -7.04 -8.73 -8.01
C PRO A 319 -6.48 -9.24 -6.68
N MET A 320 -6.24 -8.31 -5.77
CA MET A 320 -5.76 -8.61 -4.43
C MET A 320 -6.42 -7.69 -3.42
N MET A 321 -6.44 -8.11 -2.16
CA MET A 321 -6.87 -7.24 -1.07
C MET A 321 -6.01 -5.98 -1.06
N ASP A 322 -6.66 -4.83 -0.91
CA ASP A 322 -5.97 -3.54 -0.93
C ASP A 322 -5.26 -3.27 0.41
N ILE A 323 -4.11 -3.92 0.55
CA ILE A 323 -3.26 -3.85 1.74
C ILE A 323 -2.06 -2.97 1.41
N HIS A 324 -1.86 -1.95 2.23
CA HIS A 324 -0.74 -1.03 2.09
C HIS A 324 0.30 -1.31 3.15
N THR A 325 1.50 -1.65 2.71
CA THR A 325 2.66 -1.83 3.58
C THR A 325 3.38 -0.49 3.79
N VAL A 326 3.58 -0.13 5.05
CA VAL A 326 4.34 1.02 5.51
C VAL A 326 5.71 0.54 5.96
N ALA A 327 6.77 1.23 5.53
CA ALA A 327 8.15 0.98 5.97
C ALA A 327 8.43 1.50 7.39
N ALA A 328 7.50 1.24 8.30
CA ALA A 328 7.55 1.57 9.71
C ALA A 328 7.21 0.28 10.48
N GLY A 329 8.16 -0.26 11.24
CA GLY A 329 8.01 -1.40 12.13
C GLY A 329 8.93 -1.26 13.35
N GLY A 330 8.94 -2.26 14.25
CA GLY A 330 9.80 -2.20 15.45
C GLY A 330 11.31 -2.05 15.14
N GLY A 331 11.77 -2.59 14.02
CA GLY A 331 13.14 -2.56 13.52
C GLY A 331 13.47 -1.35 12.65
N SER A 332 12.53 -0.43 12.40
CA SER A 332 12.83 0.79 11.62
C SER A 332 13.93 1.61 12.30
N ILE A 333 14.96 1.96 11.52
CA ILE A 333 16.19 2.58 12.03
C ILE A 333 15.95 4.04 12.39
N CYS A 334 16.35 4.43 13.60
CA CYS A 334 16.27 5.79 14.14
C CYS A 334 17.63 6.49 14.00
N HIS A 335 17.68 7.64 13.33
CA HIS A 335 18.92 8.41 13.17
C HIS A 335 18.69 9.93 13.09
N PHE A 336 19.77 10.69 13.29
CA PHE A 336 19.80 12.15 13.19
C PHE A 336 20.72 12.58 12.05
N ASP A 337 20.21 13.33 11.08
CA ASP A 337 20.92 13.74 9.86
C ASP A 337 21.75 15.03 10.02
N GLY A 338 21.73 15.62 11.21
CA GLY A 338 22.41 16.86 11.56
C GLY A 338 21.48 18.08 11.63
N SER A 339 20.21 17.94 11.24
CA SER A 339 19.20 18.97 11.46
C SER A 339 17.89 18.41 12.01
N ARG A 340 17.48 17.20 11.60
CA ARG A 340 16.22 16.57 12.02
C ARG A 340 16.37 15.09 12.38
N LEU A 341 15.43 14.61 13.20
CA LEU A 341 15.27 13.19 13.51
C LEU A 341 14.57 12.48 12.35
N ARG A 342 14.98 11.25 12.05
CA ARG A 342 14.37 10.40 11.02
C ARG A 342 14.18 8.96 11.49
N VAL A 343 13.09 8.35 11.05
CA VAL A 343 12.77 6.93 11.28
C VAL A 343 12.53 6.24 9.94
N GLY A 344 13.23 5.14 9.69
CA GLY A 344 13.13 4.41 8.42
C GLY A 344 13.69 5.18 7.22
N PRO A 345 13.42 4.74 5.97
CA PRO A 345 12.66 3.53 5.61
C PRO A 345 13.46 2.22 5.81
N ALA A 346 14.76 2.32 6.08
CA ALA A 346 15.59 1.15 6.37
C ALA A 346 15.17 0.48 7.69
N SER A 347 15.23 -0.84 7.71
CA SER A 347 14.94 -1.67 8.89
C SER A 347 16.14 -2.54 9.24
N ALA A 348 16.35 -2.75 10.53
CA ALA A 348 17.37 -3.68 11.04
C ALA A 348 16.91 -5.16 10.99
N GLY A 349 15.64 -5.42 10.66
CA GLY A 349 15.07 -6.77 10.61
C GLY A 349 15.18 -7.52 11.94
N ALA A 350 15.39 -8.83 11.88
CA ALA A 350 15.73 -9.66 13.05
C ALA A 350 17.25 -9.89 13.18
N ASP A 351 18.01 -9.68 12.10
CA ASP A 351 19.46 -9.82 12.05
C ASP A 351 20.07 -8.68 11.20
N PRO A 352 20.92 -7.79 11.77
CA PRO A 352 21.38 -7.78 13.16
C PRO A 352 20.30 -7.34 14.17
N GLY A 353 19.12 -6.90 13.72
CA GLY A 353 18.01 -6.49 14.58
C GLY A 353 18.24 -5.18 15.35
N PRO A 354 17.30 -4.79 16.22
CA PRO A 354 17.46 -3.68 17.17
C PRO A 354 18.75 -3.78 18.01
N ALA A 355 19.26 -2.65 18.49
CA ALA A 355 20.46 -2.64 19.34
C ALA A 355 20.28 -3.53 20.59
N SER A 356 19.07 -3.56 21.14
CA SER A 356 18.67 -4.40 22.27
C SER A 356 18.73 -5.91 22.01
N TYR A 357 18.85 -6.38 20.76
CA TYR A 357 18.89 -7.82 20.42
C TYR A 357 20.28 -8.46 20.60
N ARG A 358 21.30 -7.69 21.04
CA ARG A 358 22.66 -8.18 21.33
C ARG A 358 23.44 -8.72 20.12
N ARG A 359 23.13 -8.27 18.90
CA ARG A 359 23.81 -8.65 17.64
C ARG A 359 24.49 -7.47 16.92
N GLY A 360 24.70 -6.35 17.62
CA GLY A 360 25.41 -5.19 17.09
C GLY A 360 24.59 -4.25 16.21
N GLY A 361 23.28 -4.47 16.05
CA GLY A 361 22.41 -3.65 15.19
C GLY A 361 22.19 -2.21 15.67
N PRO A 362 21.57 -1.33 14.85
CA PRO A 362 21.42 0.11 15.09
C PRO A 362 20.31 0.44 16.11
N LEU A 363 20.15 1.72 16.49
CA LEU A 363 18.97 2.16 17.26
C LEU A 363 17.70 2.06 16.39
N THR A 364 16.63 1.48 16.94
CA THR A 364 15.33 1.33 16.25
C THR A 364 14.14 1.78 17.10
N VAL A 365 12.93 1.70 16.53
CA VAL A 365 11.66 1.99 17.22
C VAL A 365 11.48 1.08 18.46
N THR A 366 11.84 -0.19 18.39
CA THR A 366 11.85 -1.11 19.54
C THR A 366 12.78 -0.62 20.64
N ASP A 367 13.97 -0.10 20.30
CA ASP A 367 14.89 0.47 21.28
C ASP A 367 14.32 1.74 21.93
N CYS A 368 13.51 2.54 21.21
CA CYS A 368 12.78 3.67 21.81
C CYS A 368 11.80 3.19 22.90
N GLN A 369 11.06 2.10 22.63
CA GLN A 369 10.13 1.51 23.62
C GLN A 369 10.88 0.98 24.85
N VAL A 370 12.05 0.37 24.66
CA VAL A 370 12.94 -0.07 25.75
C VAL A 370 13.45 1.15 26.55
N MET A 371 13.94 2.19 25.88
CA MET A 371 14.47 3.40 26.51
C MET A 371 13.43 4.14 27.37
N LEU A 372 12.16 4.13 26.95
CA LEU A 372 11.05 4.77 27.68
C LEU A 372 10.48 3.88 28.80
N GLY A 373 10.95 2.64 28.93
CA GLY A 373 10.43 1.66 29.89
C GLY A 373 9.10 1.03 29.47
N ARG A 374 8.65 1.22 28.23
CA ARG A 374 7.40 0.69 27.69
C ARG A 374 7.50 -0.79 27.32
N LEU A 375 8.70 -1.27 26.98
CA LEU A 375 9.03 -2.69 26.89
C LEU A 375 9.91 -3.11 28.07
N GLN A 376 9.53 -4.21 28.73
CA GLN A 376 10.19 -4.70 29.93
C GLN A 376 10.98 -5.99 29.61
N PRO A 377 12.33 -5.99 29.71
CA PRO A 377 13.14 -7.15 29.35
C PRO A 377 12.75 -8.45 30.08
N GLN A 378 12.36 -8.34 31.35
CA GLN A 378 11.97 -9.48 32.19
C GLN A 378 10.70 -10.22 31.73
N PHE A 379 9.87 -9.56 30.91
CA PHE A 379 8.62 -10.12 30.37
C PHE A 379 8.72 -10.41 28.87
N PHE A 380 9.90 -10.23 28.29
CA PHE A 380 10.17 -10.54 26.91
C PHE A 380 10.81 -11.94 26.81
N PRO A 381 10.55 -12.72 25.75
CA PRO A 381 11.22 -14.01 25.53
C PRO A 381 12.75 -13.89 25.60
N HIS A 382 13.37 -14.78 26.36
CA HIS A 382 14.81 -14.85 26.51
C HIS A 382 15.41 -15.61 25.33
N ILE A 383 15.41 -14.98 24.16
CA ILE A 383 15.82 -15.62 22.89
C ILE A 383 17.00 -14.89 22.22
N PHE A 384 17.65 -13.97 22.94
CA PHE A 384 18.72 -13.11 22.39
C PHE A 384 20.11 -13.52 22.86
N GLY A 385 21.12 -12.90 22.24
CA GLY A 385 22.52 -13.20 22.49
C GLY A 385 23.02 -14.47 21.76
N PRO A 386 24.32 -14.78 21.87
CA PRO A 386 24.94 -15.89 21.12
C PRO A 386 24.31 -17.26 21.39
N ASN A 387 23.81 -17.48 22.61
CA ASN A 387 23.20 -18.74 23.05
C ASN A 387 21.65 -18.71 23.03
N GLN A 388 21.02 -17.66 22.49
CA GLN A 388 19.56 -17.49 22.40
C GLN A 388 18.80 -17.72 23.72
N ASN A 389 19.36 -17.22 24.83
CA ASN A 389 18.80 -17.42 26.18
C ASN A 389 18.83 -16.16 27.04
N GLN A 390 19.07 -14.98 26.44
CA GLN A 390 19.21 -13.71 27.15
C GLN A 390 18.04 -12.76 26.87
N PRO A 391 17.73 -11.86 27.80
CA PRO A 391 16.71 -10.82 27.60
C PRO A 391 17.25 -9.66 26.73
N LEU A 392 16.36 -8.73 26.39
CA LEU A 392 16.71 -7.46 25.74
C LEU A 392 17.79 -6.70 26.53
N ASP A 393 18.74 -6.09 25.82
CA ASP A 393 19.83 -5.31 26.41
C ASP A 393 19.43 -3.84 26.61
N THR A 394 19.19 -3.45 27.87
CA THR A 394 18.85 -2.08 28.26
C THR A 394 20.05 -1.15 28.26
N ASP A 395 21.24 -1.67 28.58
CA ASP A 395 22.43 -0.87 28.83
C ASP A 395 22.98 -0.31 27.52
N ILE A 396 22.98 -1.13 26.46
CA ILE A 396 23.38 -0.68 25.12
C ILE A 396 22.43 0.40 24.58
N VAL A 397 21.13 0.27 24.84
CA VAL A 397 20.11 1.23 24.43
C VAL A 397 20.35 2.56 25.14
N GLN A 398 20.51 2.54 26.47
CA GLN A 398 20.76 3.74 27.25
C GLN A 398 22.04 4.44 26.81
N LYS A 399 23.14 3.69 26.62
CA LYS A 399 24.43 4.23 26.17
C LYS A 399 24.32 4.92 24.80
N ARG A 400 23.62 4.30 23.85
CA ARG A 400 23.47 4.84 22.49
C ARG A 400 22.56 6.06 22.43
N PHE A 401 21.42 6.06 23.14
CA PHE A 401 20.58 7.26 23.23
C PHE A 401 21.27 8.41 23.96
N SER A 402 22.07 8.13 24.98
CA SER A 402 22.86 9.15 25.69
C SER A 402 23.86 9.83 24.76
N LYS A 403 24.59 9.04 23.96
CA LYS A 403 25.50 9.57 22.95
C LYS A 403 24.77 10.41 21.89
N LEU A 404 23.61 9.94 21.43
CA LEU A 404 22.82 10.64 20.42
C LEU A 404 22.25 11.97 20.94
N ALA A 405 21.73 11.99 22.17
CA ALA A 405 21.24 13.19 22.82
C ALA A 405 22.34 14.24 22.98
N GLN A 406 23.54 13.84 23.39
CA GLN A 406 24.70 14.73 23.50
C GLN A 406 25.08 15.34 22.14
N LYS A 407 25.03 14.55 21.06
CA LYS A 407 25.25 15.03 19.69
C LYS A 407 24.22 16.10 19.31
N ILE A 408 22.93 15.80 19.49
CA ILE A 408 21.83 16.73 19.14
C ILE A 408 21.93 18.02 19.95
N SER A 409 22.22 17.94 21.26
CA SER A 409 22.38 19.14 22.08
C SER A 409 23.50 20.05 21.63
N THR A 410 24.60 19.47 21.14
CA THR A 410 25.74 20.22 20.62
C THR A 410 25.38 20.94 19.32
N GLU A 411 24.63 20.27 18.43
CA GLU A 411 24.31 20.79 17.09
C GLU A 411 23.13 21.80 17.11
N ASN A 412 22.11 21.59 17.95
CA ASN A 412 20.90 22.43 18.02
C ASN A 412 20.93 23.50 19.13
N LYS A 413 22.06 23.68 19.83
CA LYS A 413 22.25 24.69 20.90
C LYS A 413 21.17 24.66 21.99
N GLY A 414 20.76 23.46 22.44
CA GLY A 414 19.78 23.28 23.51
C GLY A 414 19.87 21.89 24.16
N PRO A 415 19.71 21.76 25.49
CA PRO A 415 19.74 20.46 26.16
C PRO A 415 18.55 19.59 25.75
N ILE A 416 18.80 18.34 25.36
CA ILE A 416 17.77 17.34 25.09
C ILE A 416 18.12 16.05 25.84
N SER A 417 17.13 15.45 26.51
CA SER A 417 17.35 14.20 27.24
C SER A 417 17.31 12.99 26.29
N PRO A 418 17.99 11.88 26.64
CA PRO A 418 17.91 10.62 25.89
C PRO A 418 16.47 10.12 25.71
N GLN A 419 15.62 10.30 26.71
CA GLN A 419 14.20 9.96 26.69
C GLN A 419 13.41 10.86 25.73
N ALA A 420 13.69 12.17 25.71
CA ALA A 420 13.06 13.08 24.76
C ALA A 420 13.43 12.74 23.30
N VAL A 421 14.68 12.32 23.05
CA VAL A 421 15.09 11.82 21.72
C VAL A 421 14.31 10.55 21.34
N ALA A 422 14.22 9.57 22.25
CA ALA A 422 13.48 8.34 22.02
C ALA A 422 11.98 8.60 21.76
N GLU A 423 11.36 9.50 22.53
CA GLU A 423 9.97 9.89 22.35
C GLU A 423 9.75 10.66 21.04
N GLY A 424 10.69 11.51 20.63
CA GLY A 424 10.68 12.19 19.34
C GLY A 424 10.67 11.21 18.16
N PHE A 425 11.50 10.17 18.21
CA PHE A 425 11.44 9.10 17.21
C PHE A 425 10.11 8.34 17.22
N LEU A 426 9.54 8.04 18.39
CA LEU A 426 8.22 7.41 18.46
C LEU A 426 7.13 8.29 17.85
N LYS A 427 7.13 9.60 18.14
CA LYS A 427 6.19 10.56 17.55
C LYS A 427 6.28 10.56 16.02
N ILE A 428 7.49 10.55 15.46
CA ILE A 428 7.71 10.46 14.00
C ILE A 428 7.21 9.13 13.44
N ALA A 429 7.51 8.01 14.10
CA ALA A 429 7.04 6.70 13.66
C ALA A 429 5.51 6.60 13.65
N VAL A 430 4.85 7.09 14.72
CA VAL A 430 3.39 7.17 14.83
C VAL A 430 2.80 8.07 13.75
N GLU A 431 3.38 9.24 13.50
CA GLU A 431 2.91 10.15 12.46
C GLU A 431 3.03 9.52 11.07
N ASN A 432 4.13 8.83 10.78
CA ASN A 432 4.31 8.11 9.51
C ASN A 432 3.24 7.02 9.33
N MET A 433 2.95 6.24 10.37
CA MET A 433 1.90 5.21 10.34
C MET A 433 0.50 5.82 10.20
N ALA A 434 0.19 6.89 10.94
CA ALA A 434 -1.09 7.59 10.84
C ALA A 434 -1.29 8.22 9.45
N ASN A 435 -0.26 8.82 8.87
CA ASN A 435 -0.30 9.38 7.51
C ASN A 435 -0.53 8.30 6.45
N ALA A 436 0.09 7.13 6.60
CA ALA A 436 -0.20 6.00 5.74
C ALA A 436 -1.67 5.53 5.86
N ILE A 437 -2.22 5.46 7.08
CA ILE A 437 -3.63 5.15 7.28
C ILE A 437 -4.55 6.22 6.65
N LYS A 438 -4.24 7.51 6.82
CA LYS A 438 -4.96 8.61 6.14
C LYS A 438 -4.89 8.45 4.62
N LYS A 439 -3.73 8.04 4.09
CA LYS A 439 -3.53 7.79 2.66
C LYS A 439 -4.55 6.76 2.14
N ILE A 440 -4.75 5.65 2.84
CA ILE A 440 -5.64 4.58 2.33
C ILE A 440 -7.14 4.85 2.52
N SER A 441 -7.50 5.80 3.39
CA SER A 441 -8.89 6.07 3.79
C SER A 441 -9.40 7.42 3.28
N VAL A 442 -8.69 8.51 3.58
CA VAL A 442 -9.07 9.88 3.18
C VAL A 442 -8.96 10.07 1.67
N GLN A 443 -8.00 9.43 0.99
CA GLN A 443 -7.92 9.45 -0.48
C GLN A 443 -9.14 8.83 -1.18
N LYS A 444 -9.94 8.05 -0.45
CA LYS A 444 -11.18 7.42 -0.93
C LYS A 444 -12.43 8.14 -0.42
N GLY A 445 -12.28 9.26 0.29
CA GLY A 445 -13.39 10.05 0.84
C GLY A 445 -13.97 9.52 2.15
N HIS A 446 -13.23 8.67 2.88
CA HIS A 446 -13.72 8.11 4.15
C HIS A 446 -13.33 8.98 5.37
N ASP A 447 -14.31 9.26 6.22
CA ASP A 447 -14.12 9.85 7.55
C ASP A 447 -13.70 8.75 8.55
N VAL A 448 -12.39 8.63 8.78
CA VAL A 448 -11.78 7.61 9.65
C VAL A 448 -12.23 7.68 11.11
N THR A 449 -12.71 8.82 11.59
CA THR A 449 -13.11 8.99 13.00
C THR A 449 -14.30 8.09 13.39
N ARG A 450 -15.06 7.65 12.39
CA ARG A 450 -16.23 6.75 12.53
C ARG A 450 -15.85 5.26 12.54
N TYR A 451 -14.58 4.93 12.36
CA TYR A 451 -14.09 3.56 12.24
C TYR A 451 -13.46 3.09 13.55
N MET A 452 -13.41 1.77 13.73
CA MET A 452 -12.61 1.15 14.78
C MET A 452 -11.21 0.80 14.24
N LEU A 453 -10.16 1.02 15.02
CA LEU A 453 -8.83 0.51 14.69
C LEU A 453 -8.68 -0.92 15.20
N CYS A 454 -8.49 -1.91 14.34
CA CYS A 454 -8.16 -3.28 14.73
C CYS A 454 -6.64 -3.44 14.69
N ALA A 455 -5.99 -3.40 15.86
CA ALA A 455 -4.55 -3.41 15.98
C ALA A 455 -4.01 -4.79 16.42
N PHE A 456 -3.08 -5.32 15.64
CA PHE A 456 -2.50 -6.65 15.81
C PHE A 456 -1.05 -6.71 15.33
N GLY A 457 -0.45 -7.89 15.30
CA GLY A 457 0.99 -8.06 15.17
C GLY A 457 1.72 -7.87 16.50
N GLY A 458 2.99 -8.27 16.56
CA GLY A 458 3.77 -8.27 17.80
C GLY A 458 4.02 -6.86 18.39
N ALA A 459 4.00 -5.83 17.54
CA ALA A 459 4.22 -4.45 17.95
C ALA A 459 2.95 -3.57 17.85
N GLY A 460 1.84 -4.06 17.31
CA GLY A 460 0.61 -3.26 17.11
C GLY A 460 0.08 -2.63 18.40
N GLY A 461 -0.04 -3.44 19.46
CA GLY A 461 -0.50 -2.98 20.77
C GLY A 461 0.42 -1.92 21.43
N GLN A 462 1.67 -1.79 20.98
CA GLN A 462 2.63 -0.83 21.54
C GLN A 462 2.40 0.60 21.04
N HIS A 463 1.69 0.75 19.90
CA HIS A 463 1.48 2.03 19.21
C HIS A 463 0.01 2.36 18.93
N ALA A 464 -0.90 1.40 19.09
CA ALA A 464 -2.31 1.51 18.69
C ALA A 464 -3.03 2.76 19.23
N THR A 465 -2.85 3.07 20.53
CA THR A 465 -3.46 4.24 21.19
C THR A 465 -2.97 5.55 20.61
N GLN A 466 -1.66 5.70 20.42
CA GLN A 466 -1.07 6.90 19.83
C GLN A 466 -1.47 7.09 18.36
N VAL A 467 -1.51 6.00 17.58
CA VAL A 467 -1.98 6.04 16.19
C VAL A 467 -3.46 6.41 16.12
N ALA A 468 -4.30 5.82 16.97
CA ALA A 468 -5.72 6.15 17.02
C ALA A 468 -5.96 7.62 17.40
N ASP A 469 -5.21 8.16 18.37
CA ASP A 469 -5.31 9.57 18.75
C ASP A 469 -4.96 10.51 17.59
N ARG A 470 -3.93 10.19 16.78
CA ARG A 470 -3.57 10.97 15.57
C ARG A 470 -4.59 10.90 14.46
N LEU A 471 -5.40 9.85 14.43
CA LEU A 471 -6.48 9.65 13.46
C LEU A 471 -7.84 10.15 13.98
N GLY A 472 -7.95 10.54 15.25
CA GLY A 472 -9.23 10.86 15.88
C GLY A 472 -10.15 9.65 16.07
N ILE A 473 -9.59 8.43 16.05
CA ILE A 473 -10.34 7.18 16.26
C ILE A 473 -10.54 6.98 17.76
N GLN A 474 -11.78 6.72 18.17
CA GLN A 474 -12.14 6.61 19.59
C GLN A 474 -12.15 5.18 20.14
N LYS A 475 -12.15 4.17 19.26
CA LYS A 475 -12.26 2.75 19.62
C LYS A 475 -11.19 1.92 18.93
N ILE A 476 -10.55 1.05 19.71
CA ILE A 476 -9.55 0.10 19.23
C ILE A 476 -9.95 -1.30 19.66
N LEU A 477 -9.80 -2.28 18.76
CA LEU A 477 -9.85 -3.70 19.07
C LEU A 477 -8.43 -4.26 19.03
N ILE A 478 -8.01 -4.89 20.13
CA ILE A 478 -6.87 -5.81 20.14
C ILE A 478 -7.46 -7.22 20.16
N PRO A 479 -7.48 -7.95 19.03
CA PRO A 479 -8.15 -9.24 18.95
C PRO A 479 -7.42 -10.32 19.77
N PRO A 480 -8.11 -11.42 20.15
CA PRO A 480 -7.43 -12.60 20.67
C PRO A 480 -6.43 -13.10 19.62
N PHE A 481 -5.32 -13.68 20.08
CA PHE A 481 -4.23 -14.10 19.19
C PHE A 481 -3.70 -12.98 18.30
N SER A 482 -3.67 -11.72 18.77
CA SER A 482 -3.19 -10.56 17.99
C SER A 482 -1.85 -10.81 17.26
N SER A 483 -0.91 -11.54 17.85
CA SER A 483 0.37 -11.90 17.23
C SER A 483 0.33 -13.09 16.26
N LEU A 484 -0.78 -13.84 16.19
CA LEU A 484 -1.04 -14.99 15.30
C LEU A 484 -2.32 -14.77 14.47
N LEU A 485 -2.78 -13.52 14.34
CA LEU A 485 -4.08 -13.20 13.77
C LEU A 485 -4.18 -13.64 12.31
N SER A 486 -3.07 -13.63 11.57
CA SER A 486 -2.99 -14.13 10.21
C SER A 486 -3.33 -15.61 10.12
N ALA A 487 -2.77 -16.46 11.00
CA ALA A 487 -3.12 -17.88 11.09
C ALA A 487 -4.60 -18.06 11.47
N PHE A 488 -5.13 -17.26 12.40
CA PHE A 488 -6.55 -17.28 12.76
C PHE A 488 -7.46 -16.92 11.57
N GLY A 489 -7.11 -15.86 10.83
CA GLY A 489 -7.83 -15.43 9.64
C GLY A 489 -7.80 -16.45 8.52
N ILE A 490 -6.64 -17.09 8.27
CA ILE A 490 -6.50 -18.22 7.35
C ILE A 490 -7.42 -19.37 7.75
N GLY A 491 -7.53 -19.64 9.04
CA GLY A 491 -8.43 -20.64 9.59
C GLY A 491 -9.91 -20.38 9.31
N ARG A 492 -10.30 -19.10 9.29
CA ARG A 492 -11.67 -18.60 9.16
C ARG A 492 -12.05 -18.19 7.73
N ALA A 493 -11.08 -18.12 6.83
CA ALA A 493 -11.29 -17.68 5.45
C ALA A 493 -12.21 -18.62 4.67
N ASN A 494 -12.96 -18.07 3.72
CA ASN A 494 -13.78 -18.83 2.77
C ASN A 494 -12.94 -19.29 1.57
N GLN A 495 -13.44 -20.25 0.80
CA GLN A 495 -12.88 -20.49 -0.53
C GLN A 495 -13.44 -19.45 -1.50
N VAL A 496 -12.58 -18.74 -2.23
CA VAL A 496 -13.03 -17.66 -3.12
C VAL A 496 -12.41 -17.82 -4.49
N LEU A 497 -13.25 -17.79 -5.52
CA LEU A 497 -12.83 -17.65 -6.92
C LEU A 497 -13.25 -16.28 -7.41
N LEU A 498 -12.35 -15.63 -8.14
CA LEU A 498 -12.64 -14.36 -8.79
C LEU A 498 -12.39 -14.52 -10.28
N HIS A 499 -13.42 -14.23 -11.06
CA HIS A 499 -13.35 -14.25 -12.52
C HIS A 499 -13.62 -12.86 -13.06
N GLU A 500 -12.74 -12.39 -13.93
CA GLU A 500 -12.88 -11.11 -14.58
C GLU A 500 -12.96 -11.28 -16.09
N HIS A 501 -13.66 -10.36 -16.75
CA HIS A 501 -13.73 -10.33 -18.20
C HIS A 501 -13.88 -8.90 -18.70
N ALA A 502 -13.01 -8.49 -19.63
CA ALA A 502 -13.11 -7.19 -20.28
C ALA A 502 -14.36 -7.12 -21.18
N ILE A 503 -15.10 -6.01 -21.10
CA ILE A 503 -16.25 -5.71 -21.94
C ILE A 503 -15.94 -4.54 -22.88
N GLU A 504 -15.28 -3.50 -22.37
CA GLU A 504 -14.86 -2.28 -23.08
C GLU A 504 -15.95 -1.70 -24.01
N ALA A 505 -17.15 -1.44 -23.45
CA ALA A 505 -18.29 -0.93 -24.20
C ALA A 505 -19.00 0.23 -23.48
N LYS A 506 -19.68 1.09 -24.24
CA LYS A 506 -20.49 2.18 -23.66
C LYS A 506 -21.63 1.60 -22.81
N LEU A 507 -21.88 2.21 -21.65
CA LEU A 507 -23.04 1.85 -20.82
C LEU A 507 -24.32 2.37 -21.46
N ASN A 508 -25.16 1.46 -21.95
CA ASN A 508 -26.48 1.73 -22.51
C ASN A 508 -27.40 0.50 -22.28
N ASP A 509 -28.69 0.63 -22.58
CA ASP A 509 -29.62 -0.48 -22.32
C ASP A 509 -29.35 -1.71 -23.21
N ALA A 510 -28.73 -1.52 -24.37
CA ALA A 510 -28.39 -2.60 -25.30
C ALA A 510 -27.22 -3.49 -24.83
N ILE A 511 -26.31 -2.98 -23.97
CA ILE A 511 -25.18 -3.78 -23.47
C ILE A 511 -25.56 -4.65 -22.26
N ILE A 512 -26.63 -4.32 -21.54
CA ILE A 512 -27.05 -5.02 -20.32
C ILE A 512 -27.27 -6.53 -20.52
N PRO A 513 -27.96 -7.00 -21.58
CA PRO A 513 -28.11 -8.44 -21.83
C PRO A 513 -26.77 -9.15 -22.02
N LYS A 514 -25.81 -8.52 -22.70
CA LYS A 514 -24.47 -9.09 -22.93
C LYS A 514 -23.66 -9.19 -21.63
N ILE A 515 -23.79 -8.19 -20.75
CA ILE A 515 -23.18 -8.19 -19.42
C ILE A 515 -23.74 -9.35 -18.59
N ASN A 516 -25.07 -9.51 -18.54
CA ASN A 516 -25.72 -10.60 -17.82
C ASN A 516 -25.31 -11.98 -18.36
N GLN A 517 -25.31 -12.16 -19.67
CA GLN A 517 -24.89 -13.43 -20.29
C GLN A 517 -23.44 -13.78 -19.93
N CYS A 518 -22.54 -12.78 -19.95
CA CYS A 518 -21.15 -13.01 -19.57
C CYS A 518 -21.02 -13.32 -18.08
N ALA A 519 -21.72 -12.60 -17.21
CA ALA A 519 -21.72 -12.85 -15.78
C ALA A 519 -22.24 -14.27 -15.46
N ASP A 520 -23.34 -14.70 -16.09
CA ASP A 520 -23.92 -16.02 -15.85
C ASP A 520 -23.02 -17.16 -16.33
N ARG A 521 -22.28 -16.97 -17.44
CA ARG A 521 -21.25 -17.92 -17.87
C ARG A 521 -20.15 -18.05 -16.81
N LEU A 522 -19.59 -16.94 -16.34
CA LEU A 522 -18.53 -16.94 -15.33
C LEU A 522 -19.01 -17.52 -13.99
N LYS A 523 -20.26 -17.25 -13.58
CA LYS A 523 -20.86 -17.86 -12.38
C LYS A 523 -20.90 -19.38 -12.51
N LYS A 524 -21.40 -19.90 -13.63
CA LYS A 524 -21.50 -21.35 -13.87
C LYS A 524 -20.14 -22.03 -13.82
N GLU A 525 -19.13 -21.45 -14.48
CA GLU A 525 -17.75 -21.93 -14.47
C GLU A 525 -17.17 -21.95 -13.03
N GLY A 526 -17.35 -20.87 -12.28
CA GLY A 526 -16.87 -20.77 -10.90
C GLY A 526 -17.58 -21.71 -9.91
N ILE A 527 -18.90 -21.85 -10.02
CA ILE A 527 -19.69 -22.78 -9.20
C ILE A 527 -19.23 -24.22 -9.44
N ALA A 528 -19.09 -24.64 -10.70
CA ALA A 528 -18.60 -25.97 -11.05
C ALA A 528 -17.21 -26.23 -10.45
N THR A 529 -16.34 -25.22 -10.46
CA THR A 529 -14.98 -25.31 -9.90
C THR A 529 -14.97 -25.47 -8.38
N LEU A 530 -15.85 -24.78 -7.63
CA LEU A 530 -15.97 -24.96 -6.18
C LEU A 530 -16.62 -26.29 -5.79
N ILE A 531 -17.61 -26.75 -6.55
CA ILE A 531 -18.22 -28.09 -6.36
C ILE A 531 -17.15 -29.18 -6.56
N ALA A 532 -16.32 -29.06 -7.59
CA ALA A 532 -15.20 -29.98 -7.81
C ALA A 532 -14.14 -29.95 -6.68
N GLN A 533 -14.11 -28.89 -5.87
CA GLN A 533 -13.27 -28.78 -4.67
C GLN A 533 -13.97 -29.25 -3.38
N GLY A 534 -15.18 -29.80 -3.49
CA GLY A 534 -15.94 -30.40 -2.40
C GLY A 534 -16.81 -29.42 -1.60
N ILE A 535 -17.13 -28.24 -2.14
CA ILE A 535 -18.11 -27.33 -1.54
C ILE A 535 -19.52 -27.69 -1.99
N LEU A 536 -20.49 -27.71 -1.06
CA LEU A 536 -21.89 -27.97 -1.40
C LEU A 536 -22.50 -26.74 -2.08
N GLU A 537 -23.33 -26.95 -3.10
CA GLU A 537 -23.94 -25.85 -3.85
C GLU A 537 -24.70 -24.85 -2.95
N LYS A 538 -25.40 -25.34 -1.93
CA LYS A 538 -26.10 -24.50 -0.92
C LYS A 538 -25.18 -23.58 -0.09
N GLN A 539 -23.87 -23.83 -0.09
CA GLN A 539 -22.86 -23.04 0.60
C GLN A 539 -22.19 -22.01 -0.33
N ILE A 540 -22.58 -21.98 -1.61
CA ILE A 540 -21.98 -21.09 -2.60
C ILE A 540 -22.82 -19.81 -2.72
N GLU A 541 -22.16 -18.67 -2.56
CA GLU A 541 -22.72 -17.34 -2.82
C GLU A 541 -21.98 -16.71 -4.01
N THR A 542 -22.69 -16.00 -4.88
CA THR A 542 -22.09 -15.27 -6.00
C THR A 542 -22.35 -13.78 -5.88
N ARG A 543 -21.35 -12.96 -6.16
CA ARG A 543 -21.46 -11.50 -6.25
C ARG A 543 -20.94 -11.04 -7.60
N CYS A 544 -21.66 -10.12 -8.24
CA CYS A 544 -21.29 -9.60 -9.55
C CYS A 544 -21.15 -8.10 -9.49
N LYS A 545 -19.97 -7.61 -9.84
CA LYS A 545 -19.69 -6.18 -9.98
C LYS A 545 -19.39 -5.84 -11.42
N VAL A 546 -19.84 -4.66 -11.83
CA VAL A 546 -19.53 -4.02 -13.10
C VAL A 546 -18.55 -2.89 -12.82
N LEU A 547 -17.41 -2.92 -13.51
CA LEU A 547 -16.38 -1.90 -13.38
C LEU A 547 -16.67 -0.80 -14.40
N LEU A 548 -17.14 0.35 -13.91
CA LEU A 548 -17.50 1.51 -14.71
C LEU A 548 -16.40 2.57 -14.64
N LYS A 549 -16.19 3.26 -15.76
CA LYS A 549 -15.34 4.44 -15.85
C LYS A 549 -16.02 5.53 -16.66
N VAL A 550 -15.62 6.77 -16.44
CA VAL A 550 -16.00 7.84 -17.37
C VAL A 550 -15.26 7.61 -18.68
N SER A 551 -15.96 7.71 -19.82
CA SER A 551 -15.32 7.50 -21.12
C SER A 551 -14.07 8.37 -21.27
N GLY A 552 -12.93 7.73 -21.56
CA GLY A 552 -11.63 8.39 -21.73
C GLY A 552 -10.78 8.51 -20.46
N THR A 553 -11.32 8.34 -19.25
CA THR A 553 -10.52 8.35 -18.00
C THR A 553 -9.96 6.97 -17.69
N ALA A 554 -9.03 6.89 -16.72
CA ALA A 554 -8.50 5.63 -16.18
C ALA A 554 -9.17 5.24 -14.85
N GLY A 555 -9.84 6.18 -14.16
CA GLY A 555 -10.50 5.94 -12.89
C GLY A 555 -11.71 5.01 -13.05
N VAL A 556 -11.61 3.82 -12.47
CA VAL A 556 -12.62 2.77 -12.53
C VAL A 556 -13.25 2.59 -11.16
N HIS A 557 -14.57 2.42 -11.15
CA HIS A 557 -15.37 2.24 -9.94
C HIS A 557 -16.26 1.01 -10.11
N ALA A 558 -16.19 0.10 -9.15
CA ALA A 558 -17.04 -1.07 -9.12
C ALA A 558 -18.43 -0.72 -8.58
N VAL A 559 -19.47 -1.12 -9.29
CA VAL A 559 -20.88 -1.05 -8.87
C VAL A 559 -21.49 -2.44 -8.93
N ASP A 560 -22.54 -2.71 -8.16
CA ASP A 560 -23.25 -3.98 -8.25
C ASP A 560 -23.96 -4.09 -9.60
N LEU A 561 -23.97 -5.30 -10.17
CA LEU A 561 -24.69 -5.58 -11.41
C LEU A 561 -26.20 -5.41 -11.19
N ASP A 562 -26.78 -4.38 -11.81
CA ASP A 562 -28.21 -4.08 -11.77
C ASP A 562 -28.63 -3.43 -13.12
N THR A 563 -29.81 -2.82 -13.17
CA THR A 563 -30.28 -1.98 -14.28
C THR A 563 -29.32 -0.81 -14.55
N ARG A 564 -29.33 -0.32 -15.80
CA ARG A 564 -28.52 0.81 -16.24
C ARG A 564 -28.63 2.01 -15.29
N SER A 565 -29.85 2.41 -14.93
CA SER A 565 -30.10 3.59 -14.09
C SER A 565 -29.42 3.47 -12.73
N LYS A 566 -29.67 2.37 -12.00
CA LYS A 566 -29.09 2.17 -10.67
C LYS A 566 -27.56 2.06 -10.69
N MET A 567 -27.00 1.42 -11.72
CA MET A 567 -25.54 1.37 -11.89
C MET A 567 -24.95 2.76 -12.12
N GLN A 568 -25.63 3.62 -12.89
CA GLN A 568 -25.22 5.00 -13.10
C GLN A 568 -25.34 5.83 -11.80
N ASP A 569 -26.46 5.73 -11.09
CA ASP A 569 -26.68 6.45 -9.83
C ASP A 569 -25.63 6.06 -8.77
N ALA A 570 -25.36 4.75 -8.64
CA ALA A 570 -24.34 4.23 -7.72
C ALA A 570 -22.91 4.61 -8.11
N PHE A 571 -22.65 4.84 -9.41
CA PHE A 571 -21.38 5.37 -9.88
C PHE A 571 -21.26 6.86 -9.54
N GLU A 572 -22.28 7.65 -9.85
CA GLU A 572 -22.31 9.10 -9.64
C GLU A 572 -22.16 9.45 -8.15
N GLU A 573 -22.86 8.73 -7.26
CA GLU A 573 -22.74 8.89 -5.82
C GLU A 573 -21.29 8.66 -5.35
N ARG A 574 -20.68 7.52 -5.74
CA ARG A 574 -19.29 7.20 -5.39
C ARG A 574 -18.29 8.20 -6.00
N TYR A 575 -18.54 8.65 -7.22
CA TYR A 575 -17.69 9.62 -7.91
C TYR A 575 -17.74 10.97 -7.20
N GLN A 576 -18.93 11.44 -6.80
CA GLN A 576 -19.11 12.68 -6.05
C GLN A 576 -18.50 12.59 -4.65
N GLN A 577 -18.68 11.48 -3.94
CA GLN A 577 -18.06 11.27 -2.62
C GLN A 577 -16.52 11.32 -2.70
N ARG A 578 -15.92 10.77 -3.75
CA ARG A 578 -14.47 10.69 -3.89
C ARG A 578 -13.84 11.98 -4.41
N PHE A 579 -14.49 12.67 -5.34
CA PHE A 579 -13.88 13.80 -6.06
C PHE A 579 -14.54 15.15 -5.77
N GLY A 580 -15.69 15.19 -5.09
CA GLY A 580 -16.38 16.42 -4.68
C GLY A 580 -17.22 17.10 -5.77
N PHE A 581 -17.32 16.53 -6.98
CA PHE A 581 -18.12 17.05 -8.08
C PHE A 581 -18.59 15.94 -9.02
N LEU A 582 -19.58 16.25 -9.86
CA LEU A 582 -20.08 15.36 -10.92
C LEU A 582 -19.58 15.83 -12.30
N LEU A 583 -19.17 14.88 -13.14
CA LEU A 583 -18.95 15.13 -14.57
C LEU A 583 -20.27 15.06 -15.33
N LEU A 584 -21.09 16.10 -15.17
CA LEU A 584 -22.36 16.23 -15.88
C LEU A 584 -22.15 16.04 -17.40
N LYS A 585 -22.98 15.19 -18.02
CA LYS A 585 -23.06 14.90 -19.47
C LYS A 585 -22.01 13.95 -20.08
N LYS A 586 -21.08 13.37 -19.32
CA LYS A 586 -20.14 12.37 -19.89
C LYS A 586 -20.73 10.95 -19.90
N GLN A 587 -20.49 10.23 -20.99
CA GLN A 587 -20.93 8.83 -21.14
C GLN A 587 -20.09 7.91 -20.25
N LEU A 588 -20.74 7.01 -19.52
CA LEU A 588 -20.07 5.94 -18.79
C LEU A 588 -19.71 4.79 -19.73
N GLN A 589 -18.60 4.12 -19.44
CA GLN A 589 -18.11 2.95 -20.14
C GLN A 589 -17.98 1.79 -19.15
N VAL A 590 -18.43 0.61 -19.57
CA VAL A 590 -18.16 -0.66 -18.91
C VAL A 590 -16.77 -1.12 -19.33
N GLU A 591 -15.82 -1.09 -18.40
CA GLU A 591 -14.47 -1.61 -18.62
C GLU A 591 -14.49 -3.14 -18.60
N SER A 592 -14.95 -3.71 -17.49
CA SER A 592 -14.97 -5.14 -17.24
C SER A 592 -16.11 -5.53 -16.30
N ILE A 593 -16.31 -6.84 -16.17
CA ILE A 593 -17.12 -7.43 -15.10
C ILE A 593 -16.23 -8.27 -14.19
N SER A 594 -16.61 -8.34 -12.91
CA SER A 594 -15.94 -9.15 -11.90
C SER A 594 -16.99 -10.00 -11.20
N VAL A 595 -16.83 -11.32 -11.25
CA VAL A 595 -17.72 -12.29 -10.62
C VAL A 595 -16.93 -12.99 -9.51
N GLU A 596 -17.37 -12.77 -8.29
CA GLU A 596 -16.84 -13.40 -7.09
C GLU A 596 -17.74 -14.57 -6.69
N ILE A 597 -17.15 -15.77 -6.58
CA ILE A 597 -17.83 -16.99 -6.15
C ILE A 597 -17.23 -17.41 -4.82
N ILE A 598 -18.06 -17.44 -3.78
CA ILE A 598 -17.66 -17.64 -2.38
C ILE A 598 -18.24 -18.96 -1.89
N GLY A 599 -17.39 -19.93 -1.60
CA GLY A 599 -17.75 -21.14 -0.87
C GLY A 599 -17.62 -20.91 0.63
N LYS A 600 -18.75 -20.80 1.33
CA LYS A 600 -18.77 -20.60 2.79
C LYS A 600 -18.29 -21.87 3.49
N ASN A 601 -17.31 -21.72 4.38
CA ASN A 601 -16.92 -22.79 5.28
C ASN A 601 -17.93 -22.90 6.43
N GLU A 602 -18.32 -24.12 6.83
CA GLU A 602 -19.31 -24.40 7.90
C GLU A 602 -18.89 -23.95 9.32
N LEU A 603 -17.85 -23.11 9.46
CA LEU A 603 -17.48 -22.49 10.73
C LEU A 603 -18.45 -21.36 11.13
N GLU A 604 -19.76 -21.57 10.95
CA GLU A 604 -20.77 -20.71 11.57
C GLU A 604 -21.01 -21.16 13.02
N ASN A 605 -20.76 -20.23 13.94
CA ASN A 605 -21.35 -20.13 15.27
C ASN A 605 -20.99 -21.21 16.29
N LYS A 606 -19.84 -21.00 16.97
CA LYS A 606 -19.72 -20.83 18.44
C LYS A 606 -18.24 -20.78 18.80
N SER A 607 -17.78 -19.62 19.28
CA SER A 607 -16.45 -19.43 19.82
C SER A 607 -16.22 -20.43 20.96
N ALA A 608 -15.34 -21.41 20.74
CA ALA A 608 -14.80 -22.22 21.83
C ALA A 608 -13.61 -21.44 22.43
N PRO A 609 -13.51 -21.30 23.76
CA PRO A 609 -12.37 -20.64 24.38
C PRO A 609 -11.07 -21.45 24.15
N PRO A 610 -9.92 -20.79 23.97
CA PRO A 610 -8.63 -21.47 23.94
C PRO A 610 -8.27 -22.14 25.27
N GLU A 611 -7.52 -23.24 25.19
CA GLU A 611 -6.97 -23.92 26.36
C GLU A 611 -5.48 -23.55 26.52
N LYS A 612 -5.03 -23.36 27.76
CA LYS A 612 -3.69 -22.88 28.11
C LYS A 612 -2.61 -23.94 27.82
N ASN A 613 -1.43 -23.49 27.36
CA ASN A 613 -0.21 -24.30 27.36
C ASN A 613 0.28 -24.44 28.82
N SER A 614 0.20 -25.64 29.38
CA SER A 614 0.84 -26.00 30.65
C SER A 614 1.82 -27.15 30.40
N ASP A 615 3.06 -26.81 30.05
CA ASP A 615 4.18 -27.75 30.11
C ASP A 615 5.40 -27.02 30.67
N GLU A 616 5.54 -27.07 32.00
CA GLU A 616 6.83 -27.05 32.70
C GLU A 616 6.64 -27.82 34.03
N LYS A 617 7.22 -29.02 34.10
CA LYS A 617 7.30 -29.83 35.32
C LYS A 617 8.47 -29.35 36.18
N ASN A 618 8.22 -29.02 37.46
CA ASN A 618 8.98 -29.62 38.56
C ASN A 618 8.26 -29.53 39.94
N SER A 619 8.13 -30.73 40.52
CA SER A 619 8.02 -31.15 41.94
C SER A 619 7.10 -30.46 42.96
N ASP A 620 6.23 -31.32 43.53
CA ASP A 620 5.76 -31.40 44.93
C ASP A 620 4.79 -30.36 45.50
N THR A 621 3.50 -30.70 45.51
CA THR A 621 2.77 -31.28 46.67
C THR A 621 1.27 -31.29 46.41
N HIS A 622 0.61 -32.36 46.85
CA HIS A 622 -0.83 -32.60 46.77
C HIS A 622 -1.72 -31.40 47.15
N LYS A 623 -2.56 -30.92 46.23
CA LYS A 623 -3.90 -30.36 46.54
C LYS A 623 -4.94 -30.72 45.46
N THR A 624 -6.05 -31.24 45.95
CA THR A 624 -7.31 -31.65 45.29
C THR A 624 -7.97 -30.51 44.49
N PRO A 625 -8.82 -30.79 43.48
CA PRO A 625 -9.36 -29.80 42.57
C PRO A 625 -10.52 -29.02 43.23
N GLY A 626 -10.32 -27.73 43.45
CA GLY A 626 -11.32 -26.81 44.00
C GLY A 626 -11.53 -25.59 43.12
N THR A 627 -12.72 -25.51 42.53
CA THR A 627 -13.51 -24.30 42.19
C THR A 627 -12.81 -23.11 41.53
N HIS A 628 -13.23 -22.78 40.29
CA HIS A 628 -12.95 -21.50 39.62
C HIS A 628 -13.43 -20.32 40.48
N GLN A 629 -12.54 -19.77 41.32
CA GLN A 629 -12.76 -18.49 41.98
C GLN A 629 -12.82 -17.38 40.93
N THR A 630 -13.97 -16.71 40.83
CA THR A 630 -14.14 -15.47 40.09
C THR A 630 -13.27 -14.39 40.74
N LYS A 631 -12.13 -14.06 40.11
CA LYS A 631 -11.24 -12.98 40.57
C LYS A 631 -12.04 -11.67 40.65
N THR A 632 -12.07 -11.03 41.82
CA THR A 632 -12.89 -9.83 42.07
C THR A 632 -12.17 -8.50 41.82
N LYS A 633 -10.85 -8.50 41.60
CA LYS A 633 -10.03 -7.29 41.31
C LYS A 633 -8.85 -7.63 40.38
N HIS A 634 -8.47 -6.67 39.54
CA HIS A 634 -7.23 -6.72 38.77
C HIS A 634 -6.03 -6.68 39.71
N ARG A 635 -5.01 -7.52 39.51
CA ARG A 635 -3.79 -7.52 40.32
C ARG A 635 -2.59 -7.12 39.44
N PRO A 636 -1.97 -5.95 39.64
CA PRO A 636 -0.74 -5.61 38.94
C PRO A 636 0.36 -6.56 39.41
N GLN A 637 1.19 -7.02 38.48
CA GLN A 637 2.37 -7.82 38.80
C GLN A 637 3.46 -6.94 39.41
N THR A 638 3.61 -5.71 38.92
CA THR A 638 4.56 -4.74 39.45
C THR A 638 4.20 -3.31 39.06
N HIS A 639 4.91 -2.34 39.62
CA HIS A 639 4.90 -0.94 39.18
C HIS A 639 6.30 -0.57 38.71
N ARG A 640 6.38 0.20 37.62
CA ARG A 640 7.64 0.70 37.06
C ARG A 640 7.50 2.17 36.70
N THR A 641 8.62 2.89 36.77
CA THR A 641 8.71 4.25 36.23
C THR A 641 8.74 4.17 34.71
N ILE A 642 7.75 4.75 34.05
CA ILE A 642 7.62 4.76 32.59
C ILE A 642 7.46 6.20 32.12
N THR A 643 8.03 6.50 30.95
CA THR A 643 7.98 7.85 30.38
C THR A 643 6.82 7.98 29.39
N PHE A 644 5.93 8.92 29.66
CA PHE A 644 4.78 9.30 28.84
C PHE A 644 4.73 10.82 28.69
N ASP A 645 4.76 11.32 27.45
CA ASP A 645 4.74 12.75 27.13
C ASP A 645 5.75 13.57 27.94
N GLY A 646 6.99 13.09 28.01
CA GLY A 646 8.09 13.71 28.76
C GLY A 646 7.97 13.61 30.30
N GLN A 647 6.91 13.01 30.83
CA GLN A 647 6.71 12.83 32.27
C GLN A 647 7.02 11.39 32.71
N HIS A 648 7.69 11.26 33.85
CA HIS A 648 7.94 9.98 34.49
C HIS A 648 6.75 9.64 35.41
N LYS A 649 6.04 8.55 35.10
CA LYS A 649 4.88 8.09 35.87
C LYS A 649 5.14 6.71 36.46
N GLN A 650 4.67 6.47 37.68
CA GLN A 650 4.60 5.12 38.23
C GLN A 650 3.42 4.39 37.57
N THR A 651 3.72 3.42 36.73
CA THR A 651 2.74 2.76 35.88
C THR A 651 2.59 1.29 36.29
N PRO A 652 1.35 0.82 36.54
CA PRO A 652 1.10 -0.59 36.83
C PRO A 652 1.29 -1.45 35.59
N ILE A 653 1.91 -2.62 35.79
CA ILE A 653 2.09 -3.65 34.77
C ILE A 653 1.22 -4.84 35.14
N TYR A 654 0.35 -5.23 34.23
CA TYR A 654 -0.52 -6.39 34.36
C TYR A 654 -0.06 -7.48 33.39
N THR A 655 -0.23 -8.74 33.78
CA THR A 655 -0.28 -9.85 32.83
C THR A 655 -1.73 -10.09 32.47
N ARG A 656 -1.99 -10.55 31.25
CA ARG A 656 -3.33 -10.97 30.83
C ARG A 656 -4.06 -11.85 31.86
N ASP A 657 -3.35 -12.82 32.44
CA ASP A 657 -3.90 -13.75 33.44
C ASP A 657 -4.29 -13.10 34.78
N SER A 658 -3.78 -11.90 35.06
CA SER A 658 -4.10 -11.16 36.29
C SER A 658 -5.31 -10.24 36.13
N LEU A 659 -5.93 -10.21 34.95
CA LEU A 659 -7.08 -9.37 34.62
C LEU A 659 -8.42 -10.07 34.81
N CYS A 660 -9.42 -9.30 35.21
CA CYS A 660 -10.82 -9.70 35.28
C CYS A 660 -11.52 -9.38 33.96
N ILE A 661 -12.28 -10.34 33.42
CA ILE A 661 -13.12 -10.13 32.23
C ILE A 661 -14.19 -9.07 32.52
N ASN A 662 -14.49 -8.24 31.52
CA ASN A 662 -15.44 -7.12 31.51
C ASN A 662 -15.19 -6.01 32.54
N ARG A 663 -14.02 -5.98 33.18
CA ARG A 663 -13.67 -4.92 34.13
C ARG A 663 -12.69 -3.93 33.48
N PRO A 664 -12.97 -2.61 33.54
CA PRO A 664 -12.11 -1.61 32.91
C PRO A 664 -10.76 -1.45 33.62
N ILE A 665 -9.76 -1.05 32.84
CA ILE A 665 -8.42 -0.61 33.27
C ILE A 665 -8.18 0.73 32.61
N ASN A 666 -7.91 1.77 33.39
CA ASN A 666 -7.60 3.10 32.87
C ASN A 666 -6.09 3.23 32.67
N GLY A 667 -5.69 3.93 31.61
CA GLY A 667 -4.31 4.33 31.40
C GLY A 667 -3.87 5.47 32.35
N PRO A 668 -2.56 5.65 32.57
CA PRO A 668 -1.46 4.90 31.96
C PRO A 668 -1.30 3.50 32.55
N ALA A 669 -1.19 2.47 31.70
CA ALA A 669 -1.00 1.08 32.12
C ALA A 669 -0.26 0.27 31.04
N ILE A 670 0.43 -0.80 31.46
CA ILE A 670 0.99 -1.79 30.53
C ILE A 670 0.34 -3.15 30.78
N ILE A 671 -0.06 -3.80 29.70
CA ILE A 671 -0.62 -5.15 29.75
C ILE A 671 0.26 -6.06 28.90
N ILE A 672 0.85 -7.08 29.53
CA ILE A 672 1.66 -8.11 28.90
C ILE A 672 0.75 -9.27 28.51
N ASP A 673 0.77 -9.61 27.23
CA ASP A 673 0.20 -10.84 26.68
C ASP A 673 1.34 -11.81 26.31
N THR A 674 1.01 -13.06 26.03
CA THR A 674 1.97 -14.15 25.76
C THR A 674 2.96 -13.80 24.64
N PHE A 675 2.52 -13.01 23.65
CA PHE A 675 3.31 -12.69 22.46
C PHE A 675 3.24 -11.21 22.07
N SER A 676 2.69 -10.34 22.92
CA SER A 676 2.57 -8.91 22.62
C SER A 676 2.49 -8.07 23.90
N THR A 677 2.79 -6.77 23.75
CA THR A 677 2.69 -5.77 24.83
C THR A 677 1.69 -4.70 24.40
N LEU A 678 0.68 -4.46 25.22
CA LEU A 678 -0.28 -3.38 25.04
C LEU A 678 0.10 -2.19 25.94
N VAL A 679 0.32 -1.04 25.31
CA VAL A 679 0.61 0.23 26.00
C VAL A 679 -0.65 1.09 26.00
N LEU A 680 -1.24 1.28 27.19
CA LEU A 680 -2.43 2.09 27.37
C LEU A 680 -2.03 3.49 27.78
N GLU A 681 -2.18 4.46 26.86
CA GLU A 681 -1.90 5.88 27.09
C GLU A 681 -2.94 6.52 28.03
N GLU A 682 -2.63 7.69 28.57
CA GLU A 682 -3.52 8.41 29.49
C GLU A 682 -4.88 8.75 28.84
N GLY A 683 -5.94 8.55 29.62
CA GLY A 683 -7.32 8.77 29.17
C GLY A 683 -7.85 7.76 28.15
N TRP A 684 -7.11 6.68 27.89
CA TRP A 684 -7.65 5.46 27.30
C TRP A 684 -8.08 4.47 28.39
N GLN A 685 -9.11 3.67 28.11
CA GLN A 685 -9.59 2.60 28.97
C GLN A 685 -9.63 1.29 28.20
N ALA A 686 -9.03 0.23 28.74
CA ALA A 686 -9.09 -1.12 28.18
C ALA A 686 -10.08 -2.01 28.93
N VAL A 687 -10.83 -2.84 28.20
CA VAL A 687 -11.72 -3.87 28.75
C VAL A 687 -11.45 -5.20 28.06
N LEU A 688 -11.03 -6.21 28.82
CA LEU A 688 -10.92 -7.59 28.34
C LEU A 688 -12.32 -8.20 28.21
N LYS A 689 -12.68 -8.71 27.03
CA LYS A 689 -14.00 -9.31 26.75
C LYS A 689 -13.98 -10.84 26.88
N HIS A 690 -15.16 -11.47 26.91
CA HIS A 690 -15.31 -12.92 27.00
C HIS A 690 -14.73 -13.68 25.81
N ASN A 691 -14.69 -13.06 24.63
CA ASN A 691 -14.05 -13.58 23.43
C ASN A 691 -12.52 -13.37 23.45
N GLU A 692 -11.95 -13.00 24.60
CA GLU A 692 -10.51 -12.87 24.79
C GLU A 692 -9.85 -11.69 24.01
N GLY A 693 -10.63 -10.80 23.39
CA GLY A 693 -10.11 -9.54 22.85
C GLY A 693 -10.14 -8.41 23.88
N PHE A 694 -9.31 -7.37 23.69
CA PHE A 694 -9.46 -6.10 24.39
C PHE A 694 -10.19 -5.08 23.51
N ILE A 695 -11.18 -4.40 24.09
CA ILE A 695 -11.74 -3.18 23.51
C ILE A 695 -11.15 -2.00 24.29
N LEU A 696 -10.48 -1.09 23.59
CA LEU A 696 -10.02 0.16 24.16
C LEU A 696 -10.95 1.29 23.71
N THR A 697 -11.31 2.15 24.66
CA THR A 697 -12.14 3.33 24.41
C THR A 697 -11.42 4.56 24.91
N ARG A 698 -11.42 5.63 24.11
CA ARG A 698 -10.99 6.95 24.54
C ARG A 698 -12.05 7.54 25.46
N ILE A 699 -11.77 7.64 26.76
CA ILE A 699 -12.73 8.08 27.78
C ILE A 699 -12.57 9.55 28.18
N THR A 700 -11.40 10.13 27.92
CA THR A 700 -11.17 11.57 28.03
C THR A 700 -11.10 12.12 26.60
N PRO A 701 -11.84 13.16 26.22
CA PRO A 701 -11.65 13.77 24.90
C PRO A 701 -10.19 14.20 24.72
N LEU A 702 -9.66 14.03 23.51
CA LEU A 702 -8.40 14.67 23.16
C LEU A 702 -8.61 16.18 23.30
N GLN A 703 -7.86 16.80 24.20
CA GLN A 703 -7.69 18.25 24.13
C GLN A 703 -6.96 18.52 22.82
N GLN A 704 -7.57 19.29 21.92
CA GLN A 704 -6.84 19.88 20.80
C GLN A 704 -5.69 20.67 21.44
N LYS A 705 -4.44 20.21 21.27
CA LYS A 705 -3.27 20.95 21.74
C LYS A 705 -3.20 22.24 20.92
N SER A 706 -3.85 23.28 21.42
CA SER A 706 -3.85 24.64 20.87
C SER A 706 -2.55 25.40 21.18
N ASP A 707 -1.70 24.86 22.06
CA ASP A 707 -0.45 25.50 22.49
C ASP A 707 0.79 24.95 21.75
N ILE A 708 0.68 24.73 20.43
CA ILE A 708 1.89 24.59 19.62
C ILE A 708 2.42 26.02 19.40
N GLY A 709 3.47 26.38 20.15
CA GLY A 709 4.13 27.68 19.99
C GLY A 709 4.74 27.85 18.59
N SER A 710 5.04 29.10 18.22
CA SER A 710 5.68 29.45 16.95
C SER A 710 7.18 29.15 16.90
N ALA A 711 7.78 28.70 18.00
CA ALA A 711 9.19 28.32 18.06
C ALA A 711 9.47 27.06 17.23
N CYS A 712 10.65 27.00 16.60
CA CYS A 712 11.07 25.87 15.78
C CYS A 712 11.35 24.64 16.67
N ASP A 713 10.37 23.74 16.79
CA ASP A 713 10.54 22.41 17.38
C ASP A 713 10.93 21.41 16.28
N PRO A 714 12.10 20.73 16.36
CA PRO A 714 12.56 19.77 15.36
C PRO A 714 11.59 18.61 15.09
N ILE A 715 10.78 18.21 16.08
CA ILE A 715 9.76 17.17 15.94
C ILE A 715 8.59 17.73 15.13
N MET A 716 8.07 18.89 15.53
CA MET A 716 6.93 19.52 14.85
C MET A 716 7.28 19.98 13.43
N LEU A 717 8.54 20.38 13.19
CA LEU A 717 9.06 20.70 11.87
C LEU A 717 8.88 19.53 10.89
N GLU A 718 9.24 18.32 11.33
CA GLU A 718 9.07 17.12 10.51
C GLU A 718 7.59 16.76 10.34
N VAL A 719 6.75 16.96 11.36
CA VAL A 719 5.29 16.76 11.26
C VAL A 719 4.68 17.68 10.21
N PHE A 720 4.91 18.99 10.28
CA PHE A 720 4.35 19.95 9.32
C PHE A 720 4.90 19.75 7.91
N ASN A 721 6.19 19.43 7.76
CA ASN A 721 6.76 19.06 6.47
C ASN A 721 5.98 17.89 5.82
N ASN A 722 5.71 16.83 6.59
CA ASN A 722 4.95 15.68 6.09
C ASN A 722 3.49 16.02 5.79
N LEU A 723 2.85 16.90 6.57
CA LEU A 723 1.48 17.36 6.30
C LEU A 723 1.39 18.13 4.98
N PHE A 724 2.25 19.13 4.75
CA PHE A 724 2.24 19.89 3.50
C PHE A 724 2.52 19.02 2.27
N MET A 725 3.49 18.11 2.36
CA MET A 725 3.79 17.15 1.30
C MET A 725 2.61 16.21 1.03
N SER A 726 1.94 15.72 2.07
CA SER A 726 0.76 14.86 1.94
C SER A 726 -0.37 15.55 1.18
N ILE A 727 -0.60 16.85 1.42
CA ILE A 727 -1.64 17.60 0.69
C ILE A 727 -1.30 17.66 -0.81
N ALA A 728 -0.05 17.99 -1.16
CA ALA A 728 0.38 18.03 -2.56
C ALA A 728 0.26 16.66 -3.25
N GLU A 729 0.60 15.57 -2.56
CA GLU A 729 0.42 14.20 -3.07
C GLU A 729 -1.05 13.85 -3.30
N GLN A 730 -1.95 14.26 -2.40
CA GLN A 730 -3.39 14.05 -2.54
C GLN A 730 -3.95 14.79 -3.77
N MET A 731 -3.49 16.02 -4.02
CA MET A 731 -3.84 16.75 -5.24
C MET A 731 -3.40 15.98 -6.49
N GLY A 732 -2.15 15.49 -6.51
CA GLY A 732 -1.62 14.74 -7.64
C GLY A 732 -2.38 13.45 -7.96
N LEU A 733 -2.79 12.72 -6.92
CA LEU A 733 -3.62 11.52 -7.09
C LEU A 733 -5.02 11.85 -7.63
N SER A 734 -5.62 12.97 -7.19
CA SER A 734 -6.89 13.44 -7.72
C SER A 734 -6.78 13.78 -9.21
N LEU A 735 -5.71 14.47 -9.61
CA LEU A 735 -5.41 14.77 -11.01
C LEU A 735 -5.26 13.50 -11.85
N GLN A 736 -4.44 12.56 -11.41
CA GLN A 736 -4.21 11.29 -12.11
C GLN A 736 -5.51 10.52 -12.38
N ASN A 737 -6.40 10.43 -11.39
CA ASN A 737 -7.62 9.63 -11.48
C ASN A 737 -8.72 10.27 -12.34
N THR A 738 -8.74 11.61 -12.42
CA THR A 738 -9.78 12.36 -13.12
C THR A 738 -9.38 12.80 -14.53
N ALA A 739 -8.08 12.77 -14.85
CA ALA A 739 -7.57 13.09 -16.17
C ALA A 739 -7.94 12.06 -17.25
N THR A 740 -7.97 12.53 -18.50
CA THR A 740 -8.33 11.72 -19.68
C THR A 740 -7.14 11.44 -20.60
N SER A 741 -6.16 12.35 -20.68
CA SER A 741 -4.95 12.13 -21.47
C SER A 741 -4.04 11.05 -20.88
N VAL A 742 -3.39 10.30 -21.76
CA VAL A 742 -2.39 9.29 -21.39
C VAL A 742 -1.19 9.94 -20.69
N ASN A 743 -0.83 11.17 -21.09
CA ASN A 743 0.29 11.92 -20.52
C ASN A 743 0.10 12.18 -19.02
N ILE A 744 -1.09 12.67 -18.61
CA ILE A 744 -1.37 12.91 -17.19
C ILE A 744 -1.68 11.61 -16.45
N LYS A 745 -2.58 10.76 -16.98
CA LYS A 745 -3.14 9.63 -16.21
C LYS A 745 -2.21 8.41 -16.09
N GLU A 746 -1.34 8.18 -17.09
CA GLU A 746 -0.46 7.00 -17.15
C GLU A 746 1.02 7.37 -17.14
N ARG A 747 1.46 8.37 -17.92
CA ARG A 747 2.87 8.81 -17.91
C ARG A 747 3.22 9.67 -16.69
N LEU A 748 2.20 10.15 -15.96
CA LEU A 748 2.33 11.00 -14.77
C LEU A 748 3.08 12.30 -15.04
N ASP A 749 2.87 12.87 -16.23
CA ASP A 749 3.47 14.12 -16.67
C ASP A 749 2.65 15.32 -16.17
N PHE A 750 2.69 15.50 -14.84
CA PHE A 750 2.03 16.59 -14.14
C PHE A 750 2.77 16.94 -12.85
N SER A 751 2.41 18.03 -12.17
CA SER A 751 2.92 18.37 -10.85
C SER A 751 1.88 19.14 -10.05
N CYS A 752 1.84 18.89 -8.74
CA CYS A 752 0.97 19.60 -7.80
C CYS A 752 1.83 20.20 -6.68
N ALA A 753 1.52 21.43 -6.30
CA ALA A 753 2.33 22.20 -5.35
C ALA A 753 1.48 23.20 -4.54
N LEU A 754 2.00 23.52 -3.35
CA LEU A 754 1.47 24.51 -2.42
C LEU A 754 2.42 25.70 -2.38
N PHE A 755 1.86 26.90 -2.33
CA PHE A 755 2.62 28.15 -2.32
C PHE A 755 2.11 29.08 -1.22
N ASN A 756 3.01 29.88 -0.66
CA ASN A 756 2.64 30.92 0.30
C ASN A 756 1.93 32.09 -0.44
N GLN A 757 1.45 33.08 0.32
CA GLN A 757 0.80 34.28 -0.23
C GLN A 757 1.69 35.11 -1.19
N GLN A 758 3.02 34.93 -1.14
CA GLN A 758 3.99 35.56 -2.05
C GLN A 758 4.24 34.76 -3.34
N GLY A 759 3.74 33.52 -3.43
CA GLY A 759 3.99 32.60 -4.55
C GLY A 759 5.25 31.76 -4.39
N ASP A 760 5.89 31.76 -3.22
CA ASP A 760 7.03 30.89 -2.94
C ASP A 760 6.57 29.47 -2.61
N LEU A 761 7.30 28.49 -3.12
CA LEU A 761 7.01 27.08 -2.93
C LEU A 761 7.11 26.67 -1.45
N ILE A 762 6.07 26.01 -0.94
CA ILE A 762 6.04 25.41 0.41
C ILE A 762 6.36 23.92 0.32
N ALA A 763 5.60 23.21 -0.50
CA ALA A 763 5.70 21.77 -0.69
C ALA A 763 5.20 21.39 -2.07
N ASN A 764 5.71 20.28 -2.60
CA ASN A 764 5.31 19.74 -3.88
C ASN A 764 5.26 18.22 -3.84
N ALA A 765 4.36 17.64 -4.62
CA ALA A 765 4.43 16.20 -4.85
C ALA A 765 5.66 15.86 -5.71
N PRO A 766 6.30 14.69 -5.49
CA PRO A 766 7.53 14.30 -6.17
C PRO A 766 7.25 13.84 -7.61
N HIS A 767 6.82 14.79 -8.46
CA HIS A 767 6.61 14.58 -9.89
C HIS A 767 7.70 15.30 -10.70
N ILE A 768 7.36 15.76 -11.90
CA ILE A 768 8.28 16.24 -12.93
C ILE A 768 9.13 17.45 -12.47
N PRO A 769 10.48 17.30 -12.39
CA PRO A 769 11.36 18.35 -11.87
C PRO A 769 11.28 19.70 -12.59
N VAL A 770 11.07 19.68 -13.92
CA VAL A 770 11.04 20.90 -14.73
C VAL A 770 9.85 21.80 -14.39
N HIS A 771 8.73 21.23 -13.92
CA HIS A 771 7.57 21.99 -13.45
C HIS A 771 7.90 22.74 -12.15
N LEU A 772 8.59 22.08 -11.21
CA LEU A 772 8.76 22.57 -9.84
C LEU A 772 9.53 23.89 -9.77
N GLY A 773 10.54 24.06 -10.61
CA GLY A 773 11.35 25.29 -10.64
C GLY A 773 10.61 26.50 -11.20
N SER A 774 9.59 26.30 -12.03
CA SER A 774 8.94 27.37 -12.81
C SER A 774 7.51 27.69 -12.37
N MET A 775 6.82 26.78 -11.67
CA MET A 775 5.46 27.02 -11.17
C MET A 775 5.37 28.23 -10.21
N SER A 776 6.40 28.51 -9.40
CA SER A 776 6.42 29.72 -8.56
C SER A 776 6.33 30.99 -9.40
N GLU A 777 6.99 31.04 -10.56
CA GLU A 777 6.90 32.20 -11.45
C GLU A 777 5.49 32.34 -12.05
N SER A 778 4.82 31.23 -12.40
CA SER A 778 3.42 31.28 -12.84
C SER A 778 2.47 31.79 -11.76
N VAL A 779 2.69 31.43 -10.49
CA VAL A 779 1.90 31.98 -9.37
C VAL A 779 2.18 33.48 -9.19
N ARG A 780 3.44 33.90 -9.27
CA ARG A 780 3.81 35.33 -9.19
C ARG A 780 3.25 36.14 -10.35
N ALA A 781 3.22 35.60 -11.57
CA ALA A 781 2.59 36.24 -12.73
C ALA A 781 1.08 36.48 -12.50
N VAL A 782 0.37 35.51 -11.93
CA VAL A 782 -1.03 35.69 -11.50
C VAL A 782 -1.16 36.80 -10.45
N ILE A 783 -0.34 36.77 -9.41
CA ILE A 783 -0.34 37.78 -8.34
C ILE A 783 -0.10 39.18 -8.91
N GLN A 784 0.87 39.32 -9.83
CA GLN A 784 1.21 40.58 -10.45
C GLN A 784 0.09 41.11 -11.36
N LYS A 785 -0.43 40.25 -12.25
CA LYS A 785 -1.48 40.62 -13.22
C LYS A 785 -2.82 40.95 -12.54
N TYR A 786 -3.17 40.24 -11.47
CA TYR A 786 -4.44 40.37 -10.77
C TYR A 786 -4.32 41.03 -9.39
N ARG A 787 -3.24 41.78 -9.12
CA ARG A 787 -3.02 42.44 -7.83
C ARG A 787 -4.25 43.26 -7.40
N GLY A 788 -4.77 42.98 -6.21
CA GLY A 788 -5.97 43.63 -5.65
C GLY A 788 -7.30 43.20 -6.28
N LYS A 789 -7.30 42.26 -7.24
CA LYS A 789 -8.49 41.76 -7.95
C LYS A 789 -8.76 40.26 -7.75
N ILE A 790 -7.91 39.57 -6.98
CA ILE A 790 -8.07 38.15 -6.63
C ILE A 790 -9.21 38.01 -5.63
N GLN A 791 -10.15 37.11 -5.90
CA GLN A 791 -11.34 36.89 -5.07
C GLN A 791 -11.54 35.40 -4.76
N PRO A 792 -12.22 35.06 -3.65
CA PRO A 792 -12.65 33.68 -3.40
C PRO A 792 -13.48 33.13 -4.57
N GLY A 793 -13.16 31.91 -5.00
CA GLY A 793 -13.83 31.24 -6.12
C GLY A 793 -13.28 31.57 -7.52
N ASP A 794 -12.29 32.45 -7.64
CA ASP A 794 -11.52 32.61 -8.88
C ASP A 794 -10.49 31.47 -9.03
N VAL A 795 -10.22 31.04 -10.26
CA VAL A 795 -9.11 30.15 -10.61
C VAL A 795 -8.47 30.64 -11.89
N TYR A 796 -7.15 30.58 -11.98
CA TYR A 796 -6.37 31.09 -13.11
C TYR A 796 -5.70 29.96 -13.88
N MET A 797 -5.37 30.20 -15.16
CA MET A 797 -4.55 29.31 -15.97
C MET A 797 -3.51 30.08 -16.79
N THR A 798 -2.37 29.44 -17.06
CA THR A 798 -1.32 29.92 -17.96
C THR A 798 -0.48 28.76 -18.50
N ASN A 799 -0.03 28.85 -19.74
CA ASN A 799 1.06 28.03 -20.29
C ASN A 799 2.15 28.91 -20.94
N ASP A 800 2.07 30.22 -20.72
CA ASP A 800 2.95 31.20 -21.35
C ASP A 800 4.39 31.00 -20.83
N PRO A 801 5.36 30.63 -21.69
CA PRO A 801 6.74 30.39 -21.27
C PRO A 801 7.40 31.61 -20.61
N TYR A 802 6.92 32.81 -20.93
CA TYR A 802 7.43 34.06 -20.36
C TYR A 802 6.86 34.35 -18.96
N ASP A 803 5.71 33.74 -18.60
CA ASP A 803 5.07 33.79 -17.27
C ASP A 803 5.29 32.46 -16.49
N GLY A 804 6.46 31.83 -16.66
CA GLY A 804 6.83 30.60 -15.94
C GLY A 804 6.26 29.30 -16.52
N GLY A 805 5.66 29.31 -17.70
CA GLY A 805 5.38 28.09 -18.47
C GLY A 805 6.67 27.37 -18.89
N THR A 806 6.61 26.06 -19.08
CA THR A 806 7.76 25.24 -19.50
C THR A 806 7.78 25.02 -21.00
N HIS A 807 6.63 24.65 -21.55
CA HIS A 807 6.30 24.65 -22.98
C HIS A 807 4.78 24.69 -23.12
N LEU A 808 4.24 24.98 -24.31
CA LEU A 808 2.80 25.20 -24.46
C LEU A 808 1.89 24.03 -24.02
N PRO A 809 2.26 22.75 -24.20
CA PRO A 809 1.45 21.65 -23.66
C PRO A 809 1.28 21.66 -22.14
N ASP A 810 2.17 22.32 -21.40
CA ASP A 810 2.14 22.34 -19.94
C ASP A 810 1.29 23.50 -19.44
N ILE A 811 0.03 23.22 -19.10
CA ILE A 811 -0.89 24.24 -18.59
C ILE A 811 -0.84 24.22 -17.07
N THR A 812 -0.57 25.37 -16.46
CA THR A 812 -0.60 25.58 -15.01
C THR A 812 -1.94 26.17 -14.61
N VAL A 813 -2.66 25.51 -13.70
CA VAL A 813 -3.91 25.95 -13.09
C VAL A 813 -3.65 26.34 -11.63
N ILE A 814 -4.03 27.56 -11.25
CA ILE A 814 -3.66 28.18 -9.97
C ILE A 814 -4.91 28.65 -9.23
N THR A 815 -5.11 28.15 -8.02
CA THR A 815 -6.27 28.45 -7.17
C THR A 815 -5.81 29.19 -5.90
N PRO A 816 -6.29 30.42 -5.64
CA PRO A 816 -6.07 31.13 -4.38
C PRO A 816 -6.88 30.48 -3.24
N VAL A 817 -6.27 30.37 -2.06
CA VAL A 817 -6.90 29.78 -0.87
C VAL A 817 -7.07 30.85 0.20
N PHE A 818 -8.33 31.05 0.58
CA PHE A 818 -8.73 32.03 1.59
C PHE A 818 -9.13 31.34 2.90
N PHE A 819 -8.77 31.98 4.00
CA PHE A 819 -9.23 31.64 5.35
C PHE A 819 -9.68 32.93 6.04
N GLU A 820 -10.90 32.95 6.60
CA GLU A 820 -11.48 34.18 7.20
C GLU A 820 -11.38 35.42 6.28
N LYS A 821 -11.54 35.22 4.96
CA LYS A 821 -11.37 36.24 3.89
C LYS A 821 -9.94 36.75 3.66
N MET A 822 -8.94 36.24 4.38
CA MET A 822 -7.53 36.52 4.11
C MET A 822 -6.97 35.51 3.10
N LEU A 823 -6.25 36.01 2.09
CA LEU A 823 -5.50 35.16 1.15
C LEU A 823 -4.23 34.66 1.84
N LEU A 824 -4.17 33.37 2.13
CA LEU A 824 -3.03 32.79 2.86
C LEU A 824 -2.14 31.92 1.97
N PHE A 825 -2.71 31.24 0.98
CA PHE A 825 -1.99 30.29 0.15
C PHE A 825 -2.45 30.36 -1.31
N PHE A 826 -1.65 29.75 -2.17
CA PHE A 826 -2.09 29.28 -3.48
C PHE A 826 -1.83 27.78 -3.59
N VAL A 827 -2.69 27.10 -4.32
CA VAL A 827 -2.46 25.72 -4.77
C VAL A 827 -2.38 25.70 -6.28
N GLY A 828 -1.43 24.95 -6.82
CA GLY A 828 -1.16 24.88 -8.24
C GLY A 828 -1.08 23.45 -8.74
N SER A 829 -1.61 23.22 -9.95
CA SER A 829 -1.39 21.99 -10.70
C SER A 829 -0.94 22.32 -12.12
N ARG A 830 0.12 21.68 -12.59
CA ARG A 830 0.58 21.73 -13.98
C ARG A 830 0.40 20.37 -14.61
N GLY A 831 -0.19 20.30 -15.78
CA GLY A 831 -0.41 19.05 -16.50
C GLY A 831 -0.02 19.18 -17.97
N HIS A 832 0.63 18.14 -18.49
CA HIS A 832 1.00 18.07 -19.90
C HIS A 832 -0.18 17.58 -20.74
N HIS A 833 -0.79 18.49 -21.50
CA HIS A 833 -1.88 18.17 -22.41
C HIS A 833 -1.34 17.48 -23.68
N ALA A 834 -1.98 16.38 -24.09
CA ALA A 834 -1.49 15.57 -25.20
C ALA A 834 -1.45 16.30 -26.56
N ASP A 835 -2.27 17.34 -26.74
CA ASP A 835 -2.28 18.21 -27.91
C ASP A 835 -2.93 19.53 -27.49
N ILE A 836 -2.30 20.66 -27.81
CA ILE A 836 -2.82 22.02 -27.62
C ILE A 836 -2.81 22.81 -28.94
N GLY A 837 -2.74 22.09 -30.06
CA GLY A 837 -2.62 22.66 -31.41
C GLY A 837 -1.20 22.57 -31.97
N GLY A 838 -0.82 23.54 -32.79
CA GLY A 838 0.50 23.60 -33.42
C GLY A 838 0.60 22.81 -34.71
N ILE A 839 1.72 22.92 -35.41
CA ILE A 839 1.90 22.39 -36.78
C ILE A 839 1.96 20.85 -36.83
N SER A 840 2.32 20.20 -35.73
CA SER A 840 2.34 18.73 -35.61
C SER A 840 1.46 18.24 -34.47
N PRO A 841 0.82 17.06 -34.60
CA PRO A 841 0.17 16.39 -33.47
C PRO A 841 1.14 16.23 -32.30
N GLY A 842 0.63 16.41 -31.08
CA GLY A 842 1.46 16.34 -29.86
C GLY A 842 2.01 17.68 -29.40
N SER A 843 1.93 18.73 -30.22
CA SER A 843 2.34 20.10 -29.86
C SER A 843 3.81 20.21 -29.42
N MET A 844 4.66 19.35 -29.99
CA MET A 844 6.13 19.36 -29.81
C MET A 844 6.86 19.21 -31.17
N PRO A 845 6.60 20.09 -32.15
CA PRO A 845 7.29 20.08 -33.44
C PRO A 845 8.79 20.35 -33.28
N ALA A 846 9.64 19.50 -33.85
CA ALA A 846 11.09 19.68 -33.80
C ALA A 846 11.62 20.81 -34.70
N ASN A 847 10.76 21.33 -35.59
CA ASN A 847 11.09 22.30 -36.64
C ASN A 847 10.33 23.63 -36.51
N SER A 848 9.74 23.91 -35.35
CA SER A 848 9.12 25.21 -35.10
C SER A 848 10.15 26.34 -35.06
N THR A 849 9.76 27.48 -35.62
CA THR A 849 10.53 28.73 -35.67
C THR A 849 9.89 29.84 -34.84
N THR A 850 8.58 29.74 -34.57
CA THR A 850 7.86 30.65 -33.67
C THR A 850 7.01 29.87 -32.66
N VAL A 851 6.80 30.43 -31.46
CA VAL A 851 5.98 29.79 -30.41
C VAL A 851 4.55 29.50 -30.85
N THR A 852 4.00 30.32 -31.77
CA THR A 852 2.66 30.10 -32.33
C THR A 852 2.55 28.80 -33.13
N GLU A 853 3.65 28.29 -33.69
CA GLU A 853 3.68 27.01 -34.40
C GLU A 853 3.65 25.80 -33.44
N GLU A 854 3.91 26.01 -32.15
CA GLU A 854 3.92 24.96 -31.13
C GLU A 854 2.54 24.70 -30.54
N GLY A 855 1.59 25.64 -30.66
CA GLY A 855 0.24 25.49 -30.13
C GLY A 855 -0.43 26.78 -29.67
N VAL A 856 -1.55 26.60 -28.96
CA VAL A 856 -2.32 27.70 -28.38
C VAL A 856 -1.63 28.21 -27.11
N LEU A 857 -1.29 29.50 -27.10
CA LEU A 857 -0.72 30.19 -25.95
C LEU A 857 -1.82 30.87 -25.13
N PHE A 858 -1.89 30.52 -23.84
CA PHE A 858 -2.75 31.12 -22.82
C PHE A 858 -1.93 32.08 -21.97
N SER A 859 -1.98 33.37 -22.32
CA SER A 859 -1.50 34.42 -21.41
C SER A 859 -2.30 34.35 -20.11
N THR A 860 -1.65 34.57 -18.96
CA THR A 860 -2.24 34.45 -17.63
C THR A 860 -3.70 34.93 -17.55
N MET A 861 -4.67 34.02 -17.42
CA MET A 861 -6.11 34.35 -17.55
C MET A 861 -7.00 33.61 -16.55
N ARG A 862 -8.25 34.05 -16.38
CA ARG A 862 -9.24 33.37 -15.53
C ARG A 862 -9.77 32.11 -16.22
N LEU A 863 -9.58 30.98 -15.57
CA LEU A 863 -10.20 29.69 -15.88
C LEU A 863 -11.59 29.56 -15.24
N VAL A 864 -11.70 30.02 -14.00
CA VAL A 864 -12.95 30.13 -13.24
C VAL A 864 -13.07 31.56 -12.72
N SER A 865 -14.26 32.14 -12.88
CA SER A 865 -14.57 33.48 -12.38
C SER A 865 -15.75 33.38 -11.42
N LYS A 866 -15.55 33.69 -10.14
CA LYS A 866 -16.60 33.59 -9.09
C LYS A 866 -17.33 32.24 -9.09
N GLY A 867 -16.58 31.15 -9.21
CA GLY A 867 -17.12 29.78 -9.24
C GLY A 867 -17.65 29.30 -10.59
N ALA A 868 -17.72 30.15 -11.62
CA ALA A 868 -18.19 29.76 -12.96
C ALA A 868 -17.02 29.41 -13.91
N PHE A 869 -16.98 28.17 -14.41
CA PHE A 869 -15.98 27.69 -15.37
C PHE A 869 -16.16 28.34 -16.75
N GLN A 870 -15.11 28.94 -17.30
CA GLN A 870 -15.14 29.75 -18.52
C GLN A 870 -15.03 28.90 -19.81
N GLU A 871 -15.85 27.84 -19.93
CA GLU A 871 -15.69 26.81 -20.98
C GLU A 871 -15.78 27.38 -22.41
N SER A 872 -16.75 28.25 -22.68
CA SER A 872 -16.97 28.83 -24.00
C SER A 872 -15.74 29.59 -24.48
N THR A 873 -15.17 30.45 -23.63
CA THR A 873 -13.96 31.22 -23.92
C THR A 873 -12.78 30.31 -24.26
N ILE A 874 -12.57 29.25 -23.48
CA ILE A 874 -11.43 28.33 -23.68
C ILE A 874 -11.60 27.54 -24.98
N ARG A 875 -12.81 27.05 -25.26
CA ARG A 875 -13.11 26.35 -26.52
C ARG A 875 -12.92 27.24 -27.74
N THR A 876 -13.27 28.52 -27.64
CA THR A 876 -12.99 29.49 -28.70
C THR A 876 -11.49 29.62 -28.92
N LEU A 877 -10.70 29.88 -27.86
CA LEU A 877 -9.24 30.01 -27.98
C LEU A 877 -8.58 28.78 -28.60
N LEU A 878 -9.03 27.59 -28.22
CA LEU A 878 -8.51 26.32 -28.74
C LEU A 878 -8.91 26.05 -30.20
N SER A 879 -10.05 26.59 -30.66
CA SER A 879 -10.58 26.33 -32.01
C SER A 879 -10.25 27.41 -33.04
N THR A 880 -9.97 28.64 -32.61
CA THR A 880 -9.72 29.79 -33.51
C THR A 880 -8.26 30.20 -33.64
N ALA A 881 -7.34 29.56 -32.91
CA ALA A 881 -5.92 29.79 -33.08
C ALA A 881 -5.44 29.39 -34.50
N PRO A 882 -4.35 29.99 -35.02
CA PRO A 882 -3.82 29.66 -36.35
C PRO A 882 -3.58 28.16 -36.57
N TYR A 883 -3.15 27.46 -35.51
CA TYR A 883 -2.99 26.02 -35.47
C TYR A 883 -3.82 25.45 -34.32
N PRO A 884 -5.11 25.15 -34.54
CA PRO A 884 -6.05 24.83 -33.47
C PRO A 884 -5.79 23.45 -32.85
N ALA A 885 -6.25 23.27 -31.62
CA ALA A 885 -6.15 22.00 -30.93
C ALA A 885 -7.04 20.94 -31.58
N ARG A 886 -6.50 19.73 -31.72
CA ARG A 886 -7.14 18.63 -32.45
C ARG A 886 -8.16 17.87 -31.59
N ASN A 887 -8.05 17.97 -30.26
CA ASN A 887 -8.93 17.27 -29.31
C ASN A 887 -9.35 18.16 -28.14
N ILE A 888 -10.13 19.20 -28.46
CA ILE A 888 -10.60 20.22 -27.49
C ILE A 888 -11.34 19.60 -26.31
N ASP A 889 -12.13 18.55 -26.52
CA ASP A 889 -12.87 17.90 -25.44
C ASP A 889 -11.94 17.24 -24.40
N GLN A 890 -10.80 16.70 -24.84
CA GLN A 890 -9.75 16.19 -23.95
C GLN A 890 -9.05 17.34 -23.21
N ASN A 891 -8.77 18.48 -23.87
CA ASN A 891 -8.22 19.66 -23.19
C ASN A 891 -9.13 20.15 -22.06
N ILE A 892 -10.43 20.31 -22.33
CA ILE A 892 -11.41 20.73 -21.33
C ILE A 892 -11.53 19.69 -20.20
N ALA A 893 -11.46 18.40 -20.52
CA ALA A 893 -11.50 17.33 -19.52
C ALA A 893 -10.31 17.40 -18.56
N ASP A 894 -9.10 17.58 -19.09
CA ASP A 894 -7.88 17.63 -18.29
C ASP A 894 -7.81 18.93 -17.46
N LEU A 895 -8.30 20.07 -17.98
CA LEU A 895 -8.45 21.30 -17.18
C LEU A 895 -9.42 21.11 -16.00
N LYS A 896 -10.53 20.39 -16.21
CA LYS A 896 -11.46 20.04 -15.12
C LYS A 896 -10.82 19.10 -14.09
N ALA A 897 -9.94 18.19 -14.53
CA ALA A 897 -9.15 17.34 -13.65
C ALA A 897 -8.16 18.15 -12.79
N GLN A 898 -7.51 19.18 -13.35
CA GLN A 898 -6.65 20.10 -12.61
C GLN A 898 -7.44 20.93 -11.58
N LEU A 899 -8.65 21.37 -11.92
CA LEU A 899 -9.54 22.05 -10.98
C LEU A 899 -9.91 21.14 -9.79
N ALA A 900 -10.23 19.88 -10.06
CA ALA A 900 -10.50 18.88 -9.02
C ALA A 900 -9.31 18.70 -8.07
N ALA A 901 -8.10 18.60 -8.62
CA ALA A 901 -6.88 18.48 -7.85
C ALA A 901 -6.64 19.72 -6.96
N ASN A 902 -6.81 20.92 -7.50
CA ASN A 902 -6.67 22.15 -6.73
C ASN A 902 -7.72 22.28 -5.63
N HIS A 903 -8.97 21.87 -5.89
CA HIS A 903 -10.02 21.89 -4.88
C HIS A 903 -9.69 20.99 -3.68
N GLN A 904 -9.14 19.79 -3.94
CA GLN A 904 -8.66 18.89 -2.90
C GLN A 904 -7.60 19.55 -2.00
N GLY A 905 -6.63 20.26 -2.61
CA GLY A 905 -5.60 20.99 -1.88
C GLY A 905 -6.16 22.13 -1.02
N LEU A 906 -7.12 22.87 -1.57
CA LEU A 906 -7.82 23.96 -0.87
C LEU A 906 -8.53 23.44 0.40
N THR A 907 -9.32 22.36 0.29
CA THR A 907 -10.06 21.80 1.42
C THR A 907 -9.10 21.26 2.50
N ALA A 908 -8.02 20.58 2.10
CA ALA A 908 -7.07 20.04 3.05
C ALA A 908 -6.30 21.14 3.82
N LEU A 909 -5.95 22.24 3.15
CA LEU A 909 -5.34 23.41 3.80
C LEU A 909 -6.30 24.09 4.78
N GLN A 910 -7.58 24.21 4.43
CA GLN A 910 -8.60 24.78 5.33
C GLN A 910 -8.74 23.95 6.61
N ASN A 911 -8.87 22.64 6.49
CA ASN A 911 -8.93 21.72 7.64
C ASN A 911 -7.68 21.83 8.52
N MET A 912 -6.51 22.01 7.91
CA MET A 912 -5.26 22.18 8.64
C MET A 912 -5.21 23.51 9.42
N CYS A 913 -5.70 24.60 8.84
CA CYS A 913 -5.85 25.88 9.54
C CYS A 913 -6.83 25.79 10.71
N ASP A 914 -7.97 25.13 10.52
CA ASP A 914 -8.96 24.90 11.58
C ASP A 914 -8.37 24.11 12.75
N GLN A 915 -7.46 23.17 12.47
CA GLN A 915 -6.88 22.30 13.48
C GLN A 915 -5.74 22.93 14.29
N TYR A 916 -4.84 23.68 13.64
CA TYR A 916 -3.58 24.14 14.26
C TYR A 916 -3.50 25.66 14.46
N GLY A 917 -4.43 26.42 13.88
CA GLY A 917 -4.43 27.88 13.90
C GLY A 917 -3.45 28.49 12.90
N ILE A 918 -3.81 29.66 12.38
CA ILE A 918 -3.09 30.35 11.30
C ILE A 918 -1.64 30.67 11.67
N SER A 919 -1.41 31.19 12.89
CA SER A 919 -0.09 31.62 13.37
C SER A 919 0.92 30.46 13.39
N THR A 920 0.49 29.30 13.89
CA THR A 920 1.29 28.07 13.90
C THR A 920 1.64 27.63 12.49
N ILE A 921 0.65 27.58 11.59
CA ILE A 921 0.87 27.17 10.20
C ILE A 921 1.87 28.09 9.50
N GLN A 922 1.74 29.40 9.64
CA GLN A 922 2.66 30.35 9.04
C GLN A 922 4.09 30.22 9.59
N ALA A 923 4.24 30.04 10.90
CA ALA A 923 5.55 29.86 11.52
C ALA A 923 6.23 28.58 11.02
N TYR A 924 5.54 27.44 11.03
CA TYR A 924 6.11 26.18 10.58
C TYR A 924 6.34 26.11 9.07
N MET A 925 5.52 26.80 8.27
CA MET A 925 5.78 27.00 6.85
C MET A 925 7.14 27.68 6.63
N GLN A 926 7.41 28.77 7.37
CA GLN A 926 8.71 29.46 7.30
C GLN A 926 9.86 28.56 7.78
N HIS A 927 9.68 27.84 8.90
CA HIS A 927 10.70 26.93 9.41
C HIS A 927 11.05 25.81 8.41
N VAL A 928 10.06 25.29 7.68
CA VAL A 928 10.28 24.29 6.61
C VAL A 928 11.10 24.91 5.46
N GLN A 929 10.76 26.12 5.02
CA GLN A 929 11.49 26.83 3.97
C GLN A 929 12.93 27.15 4.38
N ASP A 930 13.14 27.67 5.60
CA ASP A 930 14.46 27.99 6.15
C ASP A 930 15.35 26.74 6.27
N THR A 931 14.74 25.61 6.65
CA THR A 931 15.43 24.32 6.73
C THR A 931 15.83 23.83 5.34
N ALA A 932 14.95 23.94 4.36
CA ALA A 932 15.25 23.58 2.97
C ALA A 932 16.39 24.45 2.40
N GLU A 933 16.35 25.76 2.64
CA GLU A 933 17.42 26.68 2.25
C GLU A 933 18.75 26.28 2.90
N THR A 934 18.75 26.06 4.22
CA THR A 934 19.96 25.69 4.97
C THR A 934 20.56 24.37 4.47
N ALA A 935 19.73 23.38 4.16
CA ALA A 935 20.17 22.12 3.58
C ALA A 935 20.85 22.32 2.22
N VAL A 936 20.27 23.13 1.34
CA VAL A 936 20.85 23.46 0.03
C VAL A 936 22.16 24.26 0.18
N ARG A 937 22.21 25.26 1.06
CA ARG A 937 23.44 26.03 1.36
C ARG A 937 24.58 25.12 1.80
N ARG A 938 24.28 24.11 2.64
CA ARG A 938 25.27 23.12 3.09
C ARG A 938 25.78 22.28 1.93
N VAL A 939 24.94 21.90 0.96
CA VAL A 939 25.40 21.16 -0.23
C VAL A 939 26.28 22.06 -1.11
N ILE A 940 25.87 23.30 -1.34
CA ILE A 940 26.61 24.27 -2.17
C ILE A 940 28.04 24.48 -1.66
N SER A 941 28.27 24.54 -0.34
CA SER A 941 29.61 24.76 0.21
C SER A 941 30.63 23.66 -0.11
N HIS A 942 30.15 22.46 -0.47
CA HIS A 942 30.97 21.33 -0.90
C HIS A 942 31.23 21.30 -2.41
N LEU A 943 30.54 22.15 -3.19
CA LEU A 943 30.76 22.26 -4.62
C LEU A 943 32.07 22.97 -4.93
N LYS A 944 32.52 22.81 -6.17
CA LYS A 944 33.69 23.48 -6.72
C LYS A 944 33.26 24.35 -7.89
N ASP A 945 34.02 25.41 -8.12
CA ASP A 945 33.93 26.18 -9.36
C ASP A 945 34.12 25.23 -10.54
N GLY A 946 33.47 25.54 -11.66
CA GLY A 946 33.46 24.68 -12.81
C GLY A 946 33.11 25.40 -14.08
N HIS A 947 33.53 24.81 -15.19
CA HIS A 947 33.18 25.24 -16.53
C HIS A 947 32.84 24.00 -17.33
N PHE A 948 31.64 23.98 -17.91
CA PHE A 948 31.09 22.83 -18.60
C PHE A 948 30.57 23.28 -19.95
N ILE A 949 30.79 22.44 -20.96
CA ILE A 949 30.29 22.64 -22.31
C ILE A 949 29.52 21.37 -22.68
N TYR A 950 28.27 21.53 -23.10
CA TYR A 950 27.44 20.45 -23.63
C TYR A 950 27.13 20.73 -25.10
N ALA A 951 27.63 19.87 -25.98
CA ALA A 951 27.34 19.94 -27.41
C ALA A 951 25.96 19.35 -27.69
N MET A 952 25.18 20.07 -28.49
CA MET A 952 23.85 19.67 -28.95
C MET A 952 23.94 19.04 -30.34
N ASP A 953 22.94 18.23 -30.70
CA ASP A 953 22.90 17.49 -31.97
C ASP A 953 22.89 18.39 -33.22
N ASN A 954 22.50 19.66 -33.06
CA ASN A 954 22.47 20.67 -34.12
C ASN A 954 23.77 21.52 -34.21
N GLY A 955 24.81 21.16 -33.45
CA GLY A 955 26.08 21.88 -33.42
C GLY A 955 26.15 23.05 -32.44
N SER A 956 25.03 23.46 -31.84
CA SER A 956 25.02 24.45 -30.76
C SER A 956 25.71 23.93 -29.50
N GLN A 957 26.20 24.84 -28.65
CA GLN A 957 26.83 24.49 -27.38
C GLN A 957 26.16 25.24 -26.23
N ILE A 958 25.75 24.52 -25.20
CA ILE A 958 25.37 25.11 -23.92
C ILE A 958 26.64 25.22 -23.07
N THR A 959 27.05 26.44 -22.76
CA THR A 959 28.20 26.70 -21.90
C THR A 959 27.70 27.09 -20.53
N VAL A 960 28.26 26.53 -19.47
CA VAL A 960 27.89 26.90 -18.11
C VAL A 960 29.15 27.11 -17.27
N ARG A 961 29.24 28.28 -16.64
CA ARG A 961 30.25 28.55 -15.61
C ARG A 961 29.60 28.61 -14.24
N LEU A 962 30.16 27.84 -13.31
CA LEU A 962 29.77 27.82 -11.90
C LEU A 962 30.80 28.57 -11.08
N LYS A 963 30.35 29.53 -10.28
CA LYS A 963 31.17 30.24 -9.29
C LYS A 963 30.58 30.08 -7.89
N ILE A 964 31.34 29.44 -6.99
CA ILE A 964 30.89 29.04 -5.66
C ILE A 964 31.45 29.99 -4.60
N ASP A 965 30.57 30.70 -3.90
CA ASP A 965 30.90 31.38 -2.66
C ASP A 965 30.67 30.43 -1.48
N LYS A 966 31.72 29.73 -1.07
CA LYS A 966 31.67 28.76 0.03
C LYS A 966 31.32 29.40 1.38
N LYS A 967 31.70 30.66 1.61
CA LYS A 967 31.42 31.36 2.87
C LYS A 967 29.95 31.70 2.99
N LYS A 968 29.33 32.15 1.90
CA LYS A 968 27.89 32.47 1.86
C LYS A 968 27.00 31.29 1.51
N GLY A 969 27.58 30.14 1.13
CA GLY A 969 26.83 28.98 0.62
C GLY A 969 26.01 29.35 -0.61
N ARG A 970 26.58 30.13 -1.55
CA ARG A 970 25.90 30.58 -2.78
C ARG A 970 26.64 30.06 -4.01
N VAL A 971 25.89 29.74 -5.05
CA VAL A 971 26.41 29.45 -6.39
C VAL A 971 25.85 30.47 -7.38
N ARG A 972 26.71 31.02 -8.22
CA ARG A 972 26.28 31.69 -9.45
C ARG A 972 26.41 30.70 -10.60
N ILE A 973 25.32 30.49 -11.31
CA ILE A 973 25.25 29.69 -12.53
C ILE A 973 25.15 30.69 -13.69
N ASP A 974 26.16 30.73 -14.54
CA ASP A 974 26.30 31.63 -15.69
C ASP A 974 26.13 30.77 -16.95
N PHE A 975 24.95 30.84 -17.59
CA PHE A 975 24.63 30.15 -18.85
C PHE A 975 25.05 30.98 -20.06
#